data_AF-A0A6P3VHM0-F1
#
_entry.id   AF-A0A6P3VHM0-F1
#
_cell.length_a   1.000
_cell.length_b   1.000
_cell.length_c   1.000
_cell.angle_alpha   90.00
_cell.angle_beta   90.00
_cell.angle_gamma   90.00
#
_symmetry.space_group_name_H-M   'P 1'
#
loop_
_entity.id
_entity.type
_entity.pdbx_description
1 polymer ?
#
loop_
_entity_poly.entity_id
_entity_poly.type
_entity_poly.pdbx_seq_one_letter_code
_entity_poly.pdbx_strand_id
1 'polypeptide(L)'
;MDTAEEADICRVCRSEGTPDKPLYHPCVCTGSIKFIHQECLVQWLKHSRKEYCELCKHRFAFTPIYSPDMPSRLPVQDIFAGLVTSVGTAIRYWFHYTLVAFAWLGVVPLTACRIYKCLFTGSVSSLLTLPLDMLSTENLLADCLQGCFVVTCTLCAFISLVWLREQIIHGGAPQWLEQNLQAAANFAAQANEAPAAAAGPGDPDPQAEAAPAEHPPEEEEEEGEERAADDPEQQEDPADDPEVDNEDEEEAGAEDAEANNGGQDDMNWNALEWDRAAEELTWERMLGLDGSLVFLEHVFWVVSLNTLFILVFAFCPYHIGHFSVVGLGFEGYVQASHFEGLITTIVGYILLAMTLILCHGFAALVRFQRSRRLLGVCYIVVKVSLLVVVEIGVFPLICGWWLDICSLEMFDASLKDRELSFKSAPGTTMFLHWLVGMVYVFYFASFILLLREVLRPGVLWFLRNLNDPDFNPVQEMIHLPIYRHLRRFILSVVVFGSIVLLMLWLPIRMIKLILPNFLPYNVMLYSDAPVSELSLELLLLQVVLPALLEQGHTRQWLKGLVRAWTVTAGYLLDLHSYLLGDQEENEGNQPANNNNNNNQPPRNNNNNMNGIPVVGEGLHAAHQAILQQGGPVGFQPYHQPPRFPFRIGLLIAFMCITLLVASLVCLTLPVFAGRWLMSFWTDNSKIHELYTAACGLYVCWLSIRGITLLLAWMPQGRRVIAQKAHEWSLMIVKTVIVAVLVAGVIPLLLGLLFQLVIVAPLRVQLDQTPLFYPWQDWALGVLHAKIIAAITLMGPQWWLKTVIEQVYANGIRNIDLHFIIQKLAAPVISALLLSLCVPYVIAVGITPLIGVTPEMHILVQRRIYPFLLMVVSLLGILTFQIRQFKRLYEHIKNDKYLVGQRLVNYERKAANISGAMPEYPPQD
;
A
#
# COMPACT_ATOMS: atom_id res chain seq x y z
N MET A 1 -47.87 -52.73 -23.53
CA MET A 1 -47.65 -53.48 -22.29
C MET A 1 -46.18 -53.44 -21.93
N ASP A 2 -45.63 -52.45 -21.26
CA ASP A 2 -45.93 -51.03 -21.04
C ASP A 2 -44.57 -50.48 -20.60
N THR A 3 -43.94 -49.64 -21.41
CA THR A 3 -42.78 -48.87 -20.96
C THR A 3 -43.33 -47.84 -19.99
N ALA A 4 -43.23 -48.13 -18.69
CA ALA A 4 -43.51 -47.16 -17.64
C ALA A 4 -42.71 -45.89 -17.96
N GLU A 5 -43.42 -44.81 -18.28
CA GLU A 5 -42.83 -43.48 -18.43
C GLU A 5 -42.17 -43.15 -17.09
N GLU A 6 -40.83 -43.12 -17.04
CA GLU A 6 -40.11 -42.63 -15.87
C GLU A 6 -40.52 -41.17 -15.67
N ALA A 7 -41.37 -40.92 -14.67
CA ALA A 7 -41.86 -39.59 -14.37
C ALA A 7 -40.68 -38.68 -13.99
N ASP A 8 -40.69 -37.45 -14.49
CA ASP A 8 -39.71 -36.45 -14.10
C ASP A 8 -39.83 -36.19 -12.59
N ILE A 9 -38.71 -36.27 -11.87
CA ILE A 9 -38.65 -36.09 -10.41
C ILE A 9 -37.74 -34.91 -10.02
N CYS A 10 -38.06 -34.26 -8.90
CA CYS A 10 -37.25 -33.18 -8.33
C CYS A 10 -35.88 -33.69 -7.84
N ARG A 11 -34.78 -33.04 -8.23
CA ARG A 11 -33.43 -33.41 -7.82
C ARG A 11 -33.17 -33.35 -6.31
N VAL A 12 -33.93 -32.54 -5.57
CA VAL A 12 -33.76 -32.32 -4.11
C VAL A 12 -34.67 -33.27 -3.33
N CYS A 13 -35.99 -33.17 -3.49
CA CYS A 13 -36.94 -33.94 -2.70
C CYS A 13 -37.33 -35.31 -3.31
N ARG A 14 -36.87 -35.60 -4.53
CA ARG A 14 -37.13 -36.86 -5.28
C ARG A 14 -38.62 -37.18 -5.48
N SER A 15 -39.48 -36.15 -5.48
CA SER A 15 -40.92 -36.28 -5.76
C SER A 15 -41.24 -35.82 -7.17
N GLU A 16 -42.27 -36.41 -7.78
CA GLU A 16 -42.83 -36.00 -9.07
C GLU A 16 -43.47 -34.61 -9.00
N GLY A 17 -43.56 -33.93 -10.13
CA GLY A 17 -44.23 -32.64 -10.24
C GLY A 17 -45.75 -32.79 -10.17
N THR A 18 -46.41 -32.08 -9.25
CA THR A 18 -47.88 -32.00 -9.18
C THR A 18 -48.37 -30.68 -9.78
N PRO A 19 -49.66 -30.54 -10.15
CA PRO A 19 -50.20 -29.26 -10.64
C PRO A 19 -50.00 -28.10 -9.65
N ASP A 20 -49.99 -28.39 -8.34
CA ASP A 20 -49.73 -27.39 -7.30
C ASP A 20 -48.22 -27.15 -7.06
N LYS A 21 -47.36 -28.13 -7.38
CA LYS A 21 -45.89 -28.05 -7.27
C LYS A 21 -45.22 -28.50 -8.58
N PRO A 22 -45.23 -27.66 -9.63
CA PRO A 22 -44.64 -28.03 -10.91
C PRO A 22 -43.11 -28.12 -10.83
N LEU A 23 -42.53 -28.97 -11.66
CA LEU A 23 -41.08 -29.07 -11.86
C LEU A 23 -40.60 -28.01 -12.85
N TYR A 24 -39.48 -27.38 -12.51
CA TYR A 24 -38.78 -26.42 -13.36
C TYR A 24 -37.44 -26.98 -13.81
N HIS A 25 -37.00 -26.59 -15.00
CA HIS A 25 -35.69 -26.83 -15.59
C HIS A 25 -34.90 -25.52 -15.65
N PRO A 26 -34.32 -25.01 -14.54
CA PRO A 26 -33.83 -23.64 -14.47
C PRO A 26 -32.36 -23.45 -14.88
N CYS A 27 -31.68 -24.52 -15.34
CA CYS A 27 -30.25 -24.46 -15.67
C CYS A 27 -29.88 -25.41 -16.82
N VAL A 28 -28.61 -25.41 -17.24
CA VAL A 28 -28.13 -26.19 -18.40
C VAL A 28 -27.93 -27.69 -18.11
N CYS A 29 -28.21 -28.13 -16.88
CA CYS A 29 -28.05 -29.53 -16.49
C CYS A 29 -28.95 -30.47 -17.31
N THR A 30 -28.54 -31.73 -17.44
CA THR A 30 -29.23 -32.76 -18.22
C THR A 30 -29.63 -33.95 -17.33
N GLY A 31 -30.45 -34.86 -17.86
CA GLY A 31 -31.00 -36.00 -17.09
C GLY A 31 -31.99 -35.59 -16.00
N SER A 32 -32.15 -36.41 -14.97
CA SER A 32 -33.06 -36.17 -13.84
C SER A 32 -32.65 -35.01 -12.93
N ILE A 33 -31.36 -34.64 -12.93
CA ILE A 33 -30.81 -33.55 -12.10
C ILE A 33 -31.21 -32.15 -12.60
N LYS A 34 -31.80 -32.07 -13.79
CA LYS A 34 -32.23 -30.82 -14.42
C LYS A 34 -33.53 -30.29 -13.83
N PHE A 35 -34.37 -31.14 -13.24
CA PHE A 35 -35.67 -30.76 -12.70
C PHE A 35 -35.63 -30.46 -11.20
N ILE A 36 -36.30 -29.39 -10.78
CA ILE A 36 -36.38 -28.98 -9.37
C ILE A 36 -37.70 -28.23 -9.10
N HIS A 37 -38.27 -28.43 -7.91
CA HIS A 37 -39.37 -27.59 -7.43
C HIS A 37 -38.85 -26.20 -7.05
N GLN A 38 -39.64 -25.16 -7.32
CA GLN A 38 -39.30 -23.79 -6.96
C GLN A 38 -38.98 -23.65 -5.45
N GLU A 39 -39.82 -24.21 -4.57
CA GLU A 39 -39.61 -24.19 -3.12
C GLU A 39 -38.28 -24.83 -2.71
N CYS A 40 -37.98 -26.01 -3.28
CA CYS A 40 -36.74 -26.72 -2.99
C CYS A 40 -35.51 -25.92 -3.45
N LEU A 41 -35.59 -25.22 -4.58
CA LEU A 41 -34.50 -24.37 -5.03
C LEU A 41 -34.32 -23.17 -4.11
N VAL A 42 -35.39 -22.44 -3.78
CA VAL A 42 -35.30 -21.25 -2.90
C VAL A 42 -34.71 -21.61 -1.54
N GLN A 43 -35.15 -22.72 -0.94
CA GLN A 43 -34.60 -23.19 0.33
C GLN A 43 -33.12 -23.58 0.23
N TRP A 44 -32.72 -24.21 -0.89
CA TRP A 44 -31.33 -24.55 -1.15
C TRP A 44 -30.44 -23.31 -1.34
N LEU A 45 -30.90 -22.29 -2.06
CA LEU A 45 -30.17 -21.03 -2.23
C LEU A 45 -29.99 -20.31 -0.89
N LYS A 46 -31.03 -20.29 -0.03
CA LYS A 46 -30.94 -19.72 1.32
C LYS A 46 -29.88 -20.40 2.19
N HIS A 47 -29.77 -21.73 2.12
CA HIS A 47 -28.79 -22.48 2.89
C HIS A 47 -27.36 -22.42 2.28
N SER A 48 -27.24 -22.42 0.96
CA SER A 48 -25.94 -22.46 0.26
C SER A 48 -25.30 -21.08 0.05
N ARG A 49 -26.08 -20.00 0.18
CA ARG A 49 -25.67 -18.61 -0.12
C ARG A 49 -25.07 -18.44 -1.53
N LYS A 50 -25.57 -19.21 -2.51
CA LYS A 50 -25.13 -19.16 -3.91
C LYS A 50 -26.33 -18.85 -4.80
N GLU A 51 -26.15 -18.05 -5.86
CA GLU A 51 -27.22 -17.71 -6.83
C GLU A 51 -27.12 -18.47 -8.16
N TYR A 52 -26.14 -19.35 -8.29
CA TYR A 52 -25.86 -20.13 -9.49
C TYR A 52 -25.95 -21.62 -9.22
N CYS A 53 -26.20 -22.39 -10.27
CA CYS A 53 -26.19 -23.84 -10.18
C CYS A 53 -24.79 -24.35 -9.85
N GLU A 54 -24.67 -25.16 -8.81
CA GLU A 54 -23.42 -25.76 -8.34
C GLU A 54 -22.71 -26.63 -9.40
N LEU A 55 -23.45 -27.21 -10.34
CA LEU A 55 -22.92 -28.10 -11.38
C LEU A 55 -22.51 -27.35 -12.65
N CYS A 56 -23.44 -26.59 -13.24
CA CYS A 56 -23.22 -25.95 -14.54
C CYS A 56 -22.89 -24.45 -14.46
N LYS A 57 -22.80 -23.89 -13.25
CA LYS A 57 -22.52 -22.46 -12.96
C LYS A 57 -23.50 -21.47 -13.62
N HIS A 58 -24.63 -21.94 -14.15
CA HIS A 58 -25.66 -21.07 -14.70
C HIS A 58 -26.42 -20.34 -13.58
N ARG A 59 -26.58 -19.02 -13.70
CA ARG A 59 -27.34 -18.20 -12.75
C ARG A 59 -28.83 -18.50 -12.88
N PHE A 60 -29.50 -18.79 -11.77
CA PHE A 60 -30.95 -19.02 -11.79
C PHE A 60 -31.70 -17.71 -12.03
N ALA A 61 -32.78 -17.75 -12.82
CA ALA A 61 -33.58 -16.58 -13.16
C ALA A 61 -34.99 -16.71 -12.57
N PHE A 62 -35.47 -15.65 -11.92
CA PHE A 62 -36.82 -15.56 -11.39
C PHE A 62 -37.55 -14.38 -12.02
N THR A 63 -38.81 -14.58 -12.42
CA THR A 63 -39.69 -13.52 -12.92
C THR A 63 -40.66 -13.06 -11.83
N PRO A 64 -40.86 -11.75 -11.62
CA PRO A 64 -41.83 -11.26 -10.65
C PRO A 64 -43.27 -11.61 -11.06
N ILE A 65 -44.07 -12.13 -10.13
CA ILE A 65 -45.53 -12.28 -10.26
C ILE A 65 -46.18 -11.11 -9.53
N TYR A 66 -46.87 -10.26 -10.29
CA TYR A 66 -47.63 -9.14 -9.73
C TYR A 66 -49.09 -9.54 -9.45
N SER A 67 -49.70 -8.91 -8.45
CA SER A 67 -51.13 -9.06 -8.13
C SER A 67 -52.00 -8.76 -9.36
N PRO A 68 -53.10 -9.51 -9.59
CA PRO A 68 -54.03 -9.26 -10.69
C PRO A 68 -54.67 -7.86 -10.64
N ASP A 69 -54.68 -7.20 -9.48
CA ASP A 69 -55.21 -5.84 -9.29
C ASP A 69 -54.19 -4.73 -9.65
N MET A 70 -53.05 -5.07 -10.27
CA MET A 70 -51.99 -4.11 -10.59
C MET A 70 -52.41 -3.16 -11.73
N PRO A 71 -52.43 -1.83 -11.52
CA PRO A 71 -52.73 -0.87 -12.58
C PRO A 71 -51.58 -0.73 -13.57
N SER A 72 -51.87 -0.40 -14.84
CA SER A 72 -50.85 -0.22 -15.89
C SER A 72 -49.86 0.93 -15.64
N ARG A 73 -50.23 1.88 -14.77
CA ARG A 73 -49.39 2.97 -14.27
C ARG A 73 -49.69 3.16 -12.78
N LEU A 74 -48.65 3.33 -11.95
CA LEU A 74 -48.86 3.56 -10.51
C LEU A 74 -49.63 4.88 -10.28
N PRO A 75 -50.62 4.90 -9.37
CA PRO A 75 -51.29 6.13 -8.95
C PRO A 75 -50.29 7.15 -8.40
N VAL A 76 -50.48 8.44 -8.71
CA VAL A 76 -49.59 9.51 -8.22
C VAL A 76 -49.54 9.56 -6.69
N GLN A 77 -50.63 9.15 -6.02
CA GLN A 77 -50.70 9.05 -4.57
C GLN A 77 -49.72 8.01 -4.00
N ASP A 78 -49.58 6.85 -4.65
CA ASP A 78 -48.66 5.79 -4.24
C ASP A 78 -47.21 6.17 -4.52
N ILE A 79 -46.96 6.83 -5.66
CA ILE A 79 -45.63 7.37 -6.00
C ILE A 79 -45.24 8.46 -4.99
N PHE A 80 -46.15 9.36 -4.65
CA PHE A 80 -45.88 10.42 -3.68
C PHE A 80 -45.69 9.85 -2.27
N ALA A 81 -46.49 8.87 -1.84
CA ALA A 81 -46.32 8.20 -0.56
C ALA A 81 -44.99 7.43 -0.48
N GLY A 82 -44.63 6.67 -1.53
CA GLY A 82 -43.35 5.98 -1.65
C GLY A 82 -42.16 6.95 -1.73
N LEU A 83 -42.32 8.09 -2.40
CA LEU A 83 -41.30 9.13 -2.43
C LEU A 83 -41.14 9.80 -1.06
N VAL A 84 -42.23 10.11 -0.36
CA VAL A 84 -42.18 10.72 0.99
C VAL A 84 -41.55 9.78 2.01
N THR A 85 -41.87 8.48 1.94
CA THR A 85 -41.23 7.45 2.80
C THR A 85 -39.75 7.31 2.45
N SER A 86 -39.39 7.13 1.18
CA SER A 86 -37.99 7.06 0.74
C SER A 86 -37.18 8.32 1.08
N VAL A 87 -37.75 9.50 0.87
CA VAL A 87 -37.13 10.78 1.26
C VAL A 87 -37.04 10.90 2.77
N GLY A 88 -38.05 10.46 3.52
CA GLY A 88 -38.02 10.42 4.99
C GLY A 88 -36.92 9.52 5.52
N THR A 89 -36.79 8.31 4.98
CA THR A 89 -35.71 7.37 5.30
C THR A 89 -34.35 7.93 4.90
N ALA A 90 -34.23 8.52 3.70
CA ALA A 90 -33.00 9.17 3.25
C ALA A 90 -32.62 10.38 4.11
N ILE A 91 -33.59 11.19 4.55
CA ILE A 91 -33.35 12.31 5.48
C ILE A 91 -32.90 11.77 6.84
N ARG A 92 -33.51 10.69 7.34
CA ARG A 92 -33.09 10.03 8.59
C ARG A 92 -31.64 9.54 8.49
N TYR A 93 -31.31 8.81 7.44
CA TYR A 93 -29.94 8.35 7.19
C TYR A 93 -28.98 9.53 6.99
N TRP A 94 -29.37 10.57 6.26
CA TRP A 94 -28.56 11.77 6.08
C TRP A 94 -28.30 12.48 7.41
N PHE A 95 -29.32 12.67 8.25
CA PHE A 95 -29.16 13.25 9.58
C PHE A 95 -28.24 12.38 10.44
N HIS A 96 -28.40 11.06 10.39
CA HIS A 96 -27.55 10.11 11.10
C HIS A 96 -26.09 10.18 10.63
N TYR A 97 -25.83 10.07 9.33
CA TYR A 97 -24.48 10.16 8.77
C TYR A 97 -23.84 11.53 8.98
N THR A 98 -24.60 12.62 8.89
CA THR A 98 -24.08 13.96 9.21
C THR A 98 -23.74 14.09 10.68
N LEU A 99 -24.51 13.48 11.58
CA LEU A 99 -24.24 13.45 13.01
C LEU A 99 -23.00 12.59 13.31
N VAL A 100 -22.87 11.42 12.70
CA VAL A 100 -21.66 10.56 12.76
C VAL A 100 -20.43 11.32 12.26
N ALA A 101 -20.52 11.94 11.08
CA ALA A 101 -19.43 12.74 10.51
C ALA A 101 -19.08 13.94 11.40
N PHE A 102 -20.06 14.63 11.97
CA PHE A 102 -19.84 15.75 12.89
C PHE A 102 -19.16 15.27 14.19
N ALA A 103 -19.56 14.13 14.73
CA ALA A 103 -18.95 13.57 15.94
C ALA A 103 -17.48 13.18 15.69
N TRP A 104 -17.21 12.44 14.62
CA TRP A 104 -15.86 11.91 14.33
C TRP A 104 -14.91 12.92 13.68
N LEU A 105 -15.36 13.73 12.73
CA LEU A 105 -14.53 14.70 12.00
C LEU A 105 -14.60 16.10 12.60
N GLY A 106 -15.59 16.40 13.44
CA GLY A 106 -15.72 17.67 14.14
C GLY A 106 -15.31 17.55 15.60
N VAL A 107 -16.16 16.91 16.41
CA VAL A 107 -16.05 16.91 17.89
C VAL A 107 -14.75 16.26 18.36
N VAL A 108 -14.40 15.07 17.87
CA VAL A 108 -13.18 14.35 18.30
C VAL A 108 -11.89 15.17 18.02
N PRO A 109 -11.64 15.66 16.79
CA PRO A 109 -10.53 16.55 16.50
C PRO A 109 -10.54 17.84 17.34
N LEU A 110 -11.68 18.52 17.42
CA LEU A 110 -11.77 19.79 18.13
C LEU A 110 -11.45 19.63 19.62
N THR A 111 -12.03 18.62 20.27
CA THR A 111 -11.76 18.31 21.68
C THR A 111 -10.29 17.97 21.90
N ALA A 112 -9.69 17.12 21.05
CA ALA A 112 -8.26 16.79 21.15
C ALA A 112 -7.36 18.03 21.00
N CYS A 113 -7.63 18.93 20.05
CA CYS A 113 -6.86 20.16 19.86
C CYS A 113 -6.98 21.11 21.07
N ARG A 114 -8.20 21.33 21.55
CA ARG A 114 -8.46 22.24 22.69
C ARG A 114 -7.84 21.70 23.98
N ILE A 115 -7.93 20.39 24.22
CA ILE A 115 -7.27 19.72 25.35
C ILE A 115 -5.75 19.86 25.24
N TYR A 116 -5.17 19.60 24.07
CA TYR A 116 -3.74 19.80 23.84
C TYR A 116 -3.31 21.24 24.14
N LYS A 117 -3.98 22.24 23.58
CA LYS A 117 -3.69 23.66 23.85
C LYS A 117 -3.81 23.98 25.34
N CYS A 118 -4.88 23.52 25.99
CA CYS A 118 -5.08 23.75 27.42
C CYS A 118 -3.94 23.17 28.26
N LEU A 119 -3.54 21.92 28.02
CA LEU A 119 -2.47 21.26 28.76
C LEU A 119 -1.14 22.00 28.63
N PHE A 120 -0.76 22.42 27.41
CA PHE A 120 0.52 23.11 27.17
C PHE A 120 0.52 24.60 27.52
N THR A 121 -0.64 25.24 27.69
CA THR A 121 -0.73 26.61 28.25
C THR A 121 -0.45 26.68 29.75
N GLY A 122 -0.57 25.55 30.47
CA GLY A 122 -0.05 25.37 31.84
C GLY A 122 -0.73 26.20 32.94
N SER A 123 -1.88 26.83 32.68
CA SER A 123 -2.57 27.66 33.68
C SER A 123 -3.78 26.96 34.31
N VAL A 124 -3.91 27.02 35.64
CA VAL A 124 -5.08 26.47 36.36
C VAL A 124 -6.38 27.18 35.94
N SER A 125 -6.29 28.46 35.56
CA SER A 125 -7.38 29.21 34.94
C SER A 125 -7.87 28.60 33.63
N SER A 126 -6.96 28.12 32.77
CA SER A 126 -7.31 27.48 31.49
C SER A 126 -8.02 26.14 31.69
N LEU A 127 -7.69 25.38 32.73
CA LEU A 127 -8.41 24.14 33.08
C LEU A 127 -9.83 24.42 33.57
N LEU A 128 -10.03 25.53 34.29
CA LEU A 128 -11.35 25.95 34.78
C LEU A 128 -12.23 26.53 33.67
N THR A 129 -11.64 27.15 32.64
CA THR A 129 -12.37 27.65 31.46
C THR A 129 -12.52 26.62 30.35
N LEU A 130 -11.88 25.45 30.44
CA LEU A 130 -11.87 24.39 29.42
C LEU A 130 -13.26 24.04 28.87
N PRO A 131 -14.33 23.88 29.68
CA PRO A 131 -15.67 23.59 29.14
C PRO A 131 -16.25 24.73 28.30
N LEU A 132 -15.91 25.99 28.62
CA LEU A 132 -16.34 27.17 27.87
C LEU A 132 -15.49 27.37 26.61
N ASP A 133 -14.18 27.13 26.69
CA ASP A 133 -13.25 27.20 25.56
C ASP A 133 -13.47 26.07 24.55
N MET A 134 -13.96 24.91 24.99
CA MET A 134 -14.36 23.79 24.13
C MET A 134 -15.56 24.13 23.23
N LEU A 135 -16.41 25.05 23.68
CA LEU A 135 -17.59 25.54 22.94
C LEU A 135 -17.32 26.82 22.14
N SER A 136 -16.08 27.33 22.16
CA SER A 136 -15.71 28.53 21.41
C SER A 136 -15.70 28.26 19.90
N THR A 137 -16.34 29.16 19.14
CA THR A 137 -16.46 29.08 17.67
C THR A 137 -15.29 29.73 16.93
N GLU A 138 -14.34 30.31 17.65
CA GLU A 138 -13.17 30.96 17.05
C GLU A 138 -12.20 29.92 16.46
N ASN A 139 -11.75 30.14 15.22
CA ASN A 139 -10.78 29.32 14.51
C ASN A 139 -11.14 27.82 14.39
N LEU A 140 -12.44 27.49 14.36
CA LEU A 140 -12.94 26.11 14.36
C LEU A 140 -12.29 25.23 13.27
N LEU A 141 -12.11 25.74 12.05
CA LEU A 141 -11.49 24.98 10.97
C LEU A 141 -10.00 24.70 11.22
N ALA A 142 -9.25 25.69 11.71
CA ALA A 142 -7.82 25.52 12.01
C ALA A 142 -7.62 24.54 13.18
N ASP A 143 -8.45 24.65 14.21
CA ASP A 143 -8.40 23.79 15.39
C ASP A 143 -8.85 22.36 15.07
N CYS A 144 -9.82 22.19 14.19
CA CYS A 144 -10.21 20.88 13.70
C CYS A 144 -9.08 20.20 12.91
N LEU A 145 -8.42 20.92 11.98
CA LEU A 145 -7.30 20.37 11.22
C LEU A 145 -6.10 20.00 12.12
N GLN A 146 -5.74 20.88 13.07
CA GLN A 146 -4.71 20.59 14.07
C GLN A 146 -5.12 19.41 14.97
N GLY A 147 -6.40 19.34 15.32
CA GLY A 147 -7.00 18.26 16.07
C GLY A 147 -6.93 16.92 15.36
N CYS A 148 -7.21 16.90 14.05
CA CYS A 148 -7.10 15.69 13.23
C CYS A 148 -5.67 15.15 13.26
N PHE A 149 -4.68 16.05 13.19
CA PHE A 149 -3.28 15.67 13.33
C PHE A 149 -2.99 15.07 14.71
N VAL A 150 -3.43 15.72 15.80
CA VAL A 150 -3.26 15.22 17.17
C VAL A 150 -3.89 13.83 17.34
N VAL A 151 -5.15 13.65 16.90
CA VAL A 151 -5.88 12.37 16.96
C VAL A 151 -5.19 11.28 16.13
N THR A 152 -4.65 11.64 14.97
CA THR A 152 -3.88 10.69 14.14
C THR A 152 -2.62 10.27 14.89
N CYS A 153 -1.88 11.20 15.49
CA CYS A 153 -0.66 10.88 16.24
C CYS A 153 -0.94 9.99 17.46
N THR A 154 -1.97 10.27 18.23
CA THR A 154 -2.36 9.47 19.41
C THR A 154 -2.86 8.08 19.01
N LEU A 155 -3.63 7.97 17.92
CA LEU A 155 -4.08 6.68 17.38
C LEU A 155 -2.91 5.85 16.86
N CYS A 156 -1.97 6.46 16.12
CA CYS A 156 -0.73 5.80 15.72
C CYS A 156 0.09 5.34 16.94
N ALA A 157 0.18 6.15 18.00
CA ALA A 157 0.86 5.79 19.23
C ALA A 157 0.15 4.62 19.94
N PHE A 158 -1.18 4.62 20.00
CA PHE A 158 -1.97 3.53 20.56
C PHE A 158 -1.74 2.22 19.81
N ILE A 159 -1.87 2.23 18.49
CA ILE A 159 -1.59 1.06 17.63
C ILE A 159 -0.16 0.56 17.84
N SER A 160 0.81 1.48 17.90
CA SER A 160 2.22 1.13 18.14
C SER A 160 2.44 0.45 19.49
N LEU A 161 1.69 0.85 20.54
CA LEU A 161 1.76 0.21 21.86
C LEU A 161 1.08 -1.16 21.88
N VAL A 162 -0.07 -1.31 21.23
CA VAL A 162 -0.76 -2.60 21.09
C VAL A 162 0.14 -3.57 20.35
N TRP A 163 0.73 -3.14 19.24
CA TRP A 163 1.68 -3.93 18.47
C TRP A 163 2.95 -4.25 19.28
N LEU A 164 3.51 -3.29 20.03
CA LEU A 164 4.65 -3.55 20.92
C LEU A 164 4.31 -4.57 22.02
N ARG A 165 3.10 -4.51 22.57
CA ARG A 165 2.59 -5.51 23.54
C ARG A 165 2.56 -6.89 22.90
N GLU A 166 1.99 -7.03 21.71
CA GLU A 166 1.96 -8.30 20.98
C GLU A 166 3.36 -8.84 20.73
N GLN A 167 4.30 -7.98 20.33
CA GLN A 167 5.70 -8.37 20.14
C GLN A 167 6.37 -8.87 21.43
N ILE A 168 6.05 -8.28 22.59
CA ILE A 168 6.56 -8.75 23.88
C ILE A 168 5.92 -10.09 24.28
N ILE A 169 4.65 -10.31 23.94
CA ILE A 169 3.92 -11.54 24.28
C ILE A 169 4.38 -12.71 23.41
N HIS A 170 4.53 -12.50 22.09
CA HIS A 170 4.91 -13.55 21.14
C HIS A 170 6.43 -13.75 21.05
N GLY A 171 7.23 -12.67 21.13
CA GLY A 171 8.70 -12.73 21.05
C GLY A 171 9.40 -13.06 22.36
N GLY A 172 8.64 -13.16 23.48
CA GLY A 172 9.18 -13.38 24.82
C GLY A 172 9.70 -12.10 25.48
N ALA A 173 9.63 -12.02 26.81
CA ALA A 173 10.17 -10.87 27.53
C ALA A 173 11.70 -10.99 27.67
N PRO A 174 12.42 -9.87 27.91
CA PRO A 174 13.85 -9.94 28.18
C PRO A 174 14.18 -10.83 29.37
N GLN A 175 15.28 -11.59 29.29
CA GLN A 175 15.73 -12.51 30.35
C GLN A 175 15.86 -11.83 31.73
N TRP A 176 16.26 -10.56 31.78
CA TRP A 176 16.36 -9.79 33.03
C TRP A 176 15.01 -9.43 33.68
N LEU A 177 13.91 -9.54 32.91
CA LEU A 177 12.53 -9.35 33.38
C LEU A 177 11.93 -10.68 33.87
N GLU A 178 12.30 -11.82 33.25
CA GLU A 178 11.74 -13.16 33.53
C GLU A 178 12.51 -14.01 34.55
N GLN A 179 13.77 -13.69 34.86
CA GLN A 179 14.69 -14.49 35.70
C GLN A 179 14.15 -14.94 37.07
N ASN A 180 13.12 -14.27 37.60
CA ASN A 180 12.48 -14.64 38.88
C ASN A 180 11.26 -15.57 38.72
N LEU A 181 10.65 -15.66 37.53
CA LEU A 181 9.52 -16.56 37.27
C LEU A 181 10.00 -18.00 37.12
N GLN A 182 11.11 -18.22 36.41
CA GLN A 182 11.75 -19.54 36.34
C GLN A 182 12.30 -19.99 37.69
N ALA A 183 12.86 -19.09 38.51
CA ALA A 183 13.27 -19.45 39.87
C ALA A 183 12.07 -19.83 40.76
N ALA A 184 10.94 -19.10 40.67
CA ALA A 184 9.73 -19.41 41.43
C ALA A 184 8.97 -20.64 40.90
N ALA A 185 8.92 -20.84 39.58
CA ALA A 185 8.33 -22.01 38.93
C ALA A 185 9.15 -23.28 39.18
N ASN A 186 10.49 -23.19 39.16
CA ASN A 186 11.37 -24.29 39.53
C ASN A 186 11.26 -24.63 41.03
N PHE A 187 11.05 -23.62 41.89
CA PHE A 187 10.74 -23.85 43.31
C PHE A 187 9.35 -24.48 43.52
N ALA A 188 8.34 -24.12 42.73
CA ALA A 188 7.00 -24.69 42.79
C ALA A 188 6.95 -26.12 42.22
N ALA A 189 7.71 -26.40 41.16
CA ALA A 189 7.88 -27.75 40.62
C ALA A 189 8.60 -28.67 41.61
N GLN A 190 9.66 -28.19 42.26
CA GLN A 190 10.33 -28.93 43.35
C GLN A 190 9.47 -29.10 44.61
N ALA A 191 8.50 -28.22 44.85
CA ALA A 191 7.56 -28.35 45.98
C ALA A 191 6.42 -29.36 45.71
N ASN A 192 6.13 -29.66 44.44
CA ASN A 192 5.13 -30.65 44.05
C ASN A 192 5.69 -32.09 43.94
N GLU A 193 7.01 -32.27 44.02
CA GLU A 193 7.68 -33.58 44.01
C GLU A 193 8.36 -33.88 45.36
N ALA A 194 7.57 -34.11 46.42
CA ALA A 194 8.01 -34.86 47.62
C ALA A 194 6.82 -35.55 48.31
N PRO A 195 6.97 -36.79 48.83
CA PRO A 195 5.99 -37.84 48.56
C PRO A 195 5.10 -38.21 49.76
N ALA A 196 3.84 -38.53 49.46
CA ALA A 196 2.96 -39.31 50.31
C ALA A 196 3.16 -40.81 50.01
N ALA A 197 3.93 -41.52 50.85
CA ALA A 197 3.81 -42.97 51.01
C ALA A 197 4.45 -43.42 52.34
N ALA A 198 3.62 -43.61 53.36
CA ALA A 198 3.91 -44.50 54.48
C ALA A 198 2.77 -45.52 54.58
N ALA A 199 3.15 -46.79 54.77
CA ALA A 199 2.34 -47.99 55.00
C ALA A 199 1.90 -48.81 53.76
N GLY A 200 2.75 -49.79 53.42
CA GLY A 200 2.41 -51.00 52.67
C GLY A 200 3.33 -52.16 53.13
N PRO A 201 2.92 -53.44 53.02
CA PRO A 201 3.12 -54.45 54.06
C PRO A 201 4.28 -55.45 53.85
N GLY A 202 4.76 -56.04 54.96
CA GLY A 202 5.09 -57.46 55.13
C GLY A 202 6.30 -58.08 54.42
N ASP A 203 7.37 -58.33 55.21
CA ASP A 203 8.21 -59.55 55.28
C ASP A 203 9.01 -60.05 54.03
N PRO A 204 10.07 -60.88 54.18
CA PRO A 204 11.45 -60.47 53.91
C PRO A 204 12.14 -61.02 52.64
N ASP A 205 13.19 -60.28 52.26
CA ASP A 205 14.33 -60.47 51.32
C ASP A 205 14.89 -61.90 51.11
N PRO A 206 15.69 -62.22 50.04
CA PRO A 206 16.93 -61.46 49.68
C PRO A 206 17.46 -61.40 48.21
N GLN A 207 18.21 -60.31 47.96
CA GLN A 207 19.53 -60.19 47.24
C GLN A 207 19.65 -60.19 45.70
N ALA A 208 20.21 -59.09 45.15
CA ALA A 208 21.63 -59.02 44.71
C ALA A 208 22.08 -57.61 44.23
N GLU A 209 23.20 -57.14 44.80
CA GLU A 209 24.02 -55.92 44.54
C GLU A 209 24.69 -55.94 43.14
N ALA A 210 24.90 -54.86 42.36
CA ALA A 210 25.42 -53.47 42.52
C ALA A 210 26.92 -53.30 42.16
N ALA A 211 27.22 -52.16 41.48
CA ALA A 211 28.51 -51.49 41.15
C ALA A 211 28.91 -51.44 39.63
N PRO A 212 29.86 -50.57 39.18
CA PRO A 212 29.86 -49.08 39.25
C PRO A 212 30.40 -48.33 37.98
N ALA A 213 30.16 -47.00 37.94
CA ALA A 213 30.94 -45.80 37.46
C ALA A 213 31.87 -45.74 36.20
N GLU A 214 31.72 -44.68 35.37
CA GLU A 214 32.67 -43.53 35.08
C GLU A 214 32.31 -42.72 33.78
N HIS A 215 32.70 -41.42 33.70
CA HIS A 215 32.54 -40.39 32.61
C HIS A 215 33.56 -40.53 31.42
N PRO A 216 33.72 -39.64 30.39
CA PRO A 216 32.90 -38.78 29.46
C PRO A 216 33.34 -39.01 27.94
N PRO A 217 33.48 -38.06 26.96
CA PRO A 217 32.71 -36.90 26.42
C PRO A 217 32.39 -36.94 24.87
N GLU A 218 31.71 -35.90 24.34
CA GLU A 218 31.79 -35.29 22.96
C GLU A 218 31.20 -35.91 21.66
N GLU A 219 30.57 -34.99 20.88
CA GLU A 219 30.35 -34.87 19.40
C GLU A 219 29.37 -35.76 18.58
N GLU A 220 28.93 -35.17 17.44
CA GLU A 220 28.26 -35.76 16.25
C GLU A 220 26.78 -36.19 16.39
N GLU A 221 25.89 -36.29 15.39
CA GLU A 221 25.61 -35.74 14.03
C GLU A 221 24.30 -36.48 13.58
N GLU A 222 23.75 -36.17 12.40
CA GLU A 222 22.81 -37.01 11.59
C GLU A 222 21.34 -37.24 12.06
N GLU A 223 20.28 -36.96 11.29
CA GLU A 223 19.79 -37.36 9.93
C GLU A 223 18.77 -38.54 9.93
N GLY A 224 17.77 -38.44 9.02
CA GLY A 224 16.94 -39.53 8.45
C GLY A 224 15.59 -39.83 9.13
N GLU A 225 14.42 -39.50 8.56
CA GLU A 225 13.59 -40.26 7.56
C GLU A 225 12.97 -41.58 8.13
N GLU A 226 11.72 -42.02 7.88
CA GLU A 226 10.75 -41.83 6.78
C GLU A 226 9.38 -42.53 7.08
N ARG A 227 8.37 -42.27 6.21
CA ARG A 227 7.07 -42.95 5.87
C ARG A 227 5.77 -42.46 6.56
N ALA A 228 4.86 -41.75 5.87
CA ALA A 228 3.93 -42.10 4.76
C ALA A 228 2.66 -42.85 5.25
N ALA A 229 1.42 -42.66 4.81
CA ALA A 229 0.68 -41.92 3.76
C ALA A 229 -0.73 -41.61 4.37
N ASP A 230 -1.58 -40.70 3.89
CA ASP A 230 -2.33 -40.69 2.63
C ASP A 230 -3.04 -39.33 2.52
N ASP A 231 -3.11 -38.80 1.29
CA ASP A 231 -4.04 -37.75 0.85
C ASP A 231 -4.84 -38.37 -0.32
N PRO A 232 -6.05 -37.89 -0.65
CA PRO A 232 -6.07 -36.92 -1.75
C PRO A 232 -7.14 -35.81 -1.64
N GLU A 233 -6.69 -34.60 -1.97
CA GLU A 233 -7.16 -33.67 -3.03
C GLU A 233 -8.62 -33.15 -2.99
N GLN A 234 -8.98 -31.94 -3.42
CA GLN A 234 -8.32 -30.69 -3.80
C GLN A 234 -9.43 -29.62 -3.82
N GLN A 235 -9.18 -28.51 -3.14
CA GLN A 235 -9.19 -27.11 -3.62
C GLN A 235 -9.94 -26.75 -4.92
N GLU A 236 -10.74 -25.66 -4.87
CA GLU A 236 -10.64 -24.55 -5.85
C GLU A 236 -11.43 -23.29 -5.40
N ASP A 237 -10.77 -22.13 -5.55
CA ASP A 237 -11.14 -20.77 -5.18
C ASP A 237 -12.37 -20.19 -5.92
N PRO A 238 -13.06 -19.16 -5.37
CA PRO A 238 -14.01 -18.34 -6.12
C PRO A 238 -13.35 -17.06 -6.67
N ALA A 239 -13.72 -16.71 -7.91
CA ALA A 239 -13.46 -15.42 -8.53
C ALA A 239 -14.76 -14.60 -8.66
N ASP A 240 -14.65 -13.32 -8.28
CA ASP A 240 -15.39 -12.12 -8.68
C ASP A 240 -16.93 -12.15 -8.79
N ASP A 241 -17.55 -11.70 -7.69
CA ASP A 241 -18.91 -11.18 -7.63
C ASP A 241 -18.96 -9.70 -8.06
N PRO A 242 -20.04 -9.25 -8.73
CA PRO A 242 -20.52 -7.88 -8.61
C PRO A 242 -21.50 -7.79 -7.44
N GLU A 243 -21.11 -7.06 -6.39
CA GLU A 243 -21.97 -6.67 -5.28
C GLU A 243 -23.27 -6.01 -5.77
N VAL A 244 -24.39 -6.53 -5.30
CA VAL A 244 -25.68 -5.84 -5.29
C VAL A 244 -26.14 -5.82 -3.83
N ASP A 245 -26.12 -4.62 -3.27
CA ASP A 245 -26.68 -4.26 -1.98
C ASP A 245 -28.11 -4.81 -1.81
N ASN A 246 -28.34 -5.54 -0.72
CA ASN A 246 -29.65 -5.74 -0.13
C ASN A 246 -29.52 -5.49 1.38
N GLU A 247 -29.55 -4.22 1.76
CA GLU A 247 -30.06 -3.82 3.06
C GLU A 247 -31.59 -3.82 3.01
N ASP A 248 -32.22 -4.10 4.15
CA ASP A 248 -33.66 -4.09 4.46
C ASP A 248 -34.33 -5.48 4.61
N GLU A 249 -34.14 -6.11 5.78
CA GLU A 249 -35.23 -6.85 6.44
C GLU A 249 -35.33 -6.37 7.90
N GLU A 250 -36.37 -5.58 8.18
CA GLU A 250 -36.79 -5.18 9.52
C GLU A 250 -37.31 -6.42 10.29
N GLU A 251 -36.63 -6.80 11.38
CA GLU A 251 -37.17 -7.73 12.36
C GLU A 251 -38.15 -7.01 13.29
N ALA A 252 -39.44 -7.35 13.14
CA ALA A 252 -40.48 -7.01 14.10
C ALA A 252 -40.90 -8.26 14.88
N GLY A 253 -40.60 -8.25 16.19
CA GLY A 253 -41.46 -8.83 17.22
C GLY A 253 -41.04 -10.17 17.83
N ALA A 254 -40.37 -10.11 18.99
CA ALA A 254 -40.56 -11.03 20.10
C ALA A 254 -39.89 -10.48 21.38
N GLU A 255 -40.60 -9.64 22.13
CA GLU A 255 -40.35 -9.47 23.56
C GLU A 255 -41.15 -10.52 24.34
N ASP A 256 -40.51 -11.09 25.38
CA ASP A 256 -41.05 -11.72 26.60
C ASP A 256 -40.52 -13.14 26.87
N ALA A 257 -39.49 -13.23 27.72
CA ALA A 257 -39.45 -14.12 28.90
C ALA A 257 -38.08 -14.05 29.61
N GLU A 258 -37.91 -13.09 30.53
CA GLU A 258 -36.95 -13.22 31.63
C GLU A 258 -37.65 -13.89 32.82
N ALA A 259 -37.13 -15.05 33.27
CA ALA A 259 -37.12 -15.41 34.69
C ALA A 259 -36.20 -16.62 34.97
N ASN A 260 -35.23 -16.37 35.87
CA ASN A 260 -34.68 -17.32 36.85
C ASN A 260 -33.69 -18.40 36.39
N ASN A 261 -32.40 -18.12 36.54
CA ASN A 261 -31.59 -18.77 37.60
C ASN A 261 -30.22 -18.10 37.70
N GLY A 262 -30.04 -17.29 38.73
CA GLY A 262 -28.73 -16.88 39.21
C GLY A 262 -28.12 -17.99 40.07
N GLY A 263 -26.90 -18.40 39.73
CA GLY A 263 -26.10 -19.25 40.60
C GLY A 263 -25.11 -20.09 39.83
N GLN A 264 -23.88 -19.57 39.74
CA GLN A 264 -22.64 -20.35 39.72
C GLN A 264 -22.14 -20.81 38.35
N ASP A 265 -21.50 -19.88 37.63
CA ASP A 265 -20.49 -20.19 36.59
C ASP A 265 -19.51 -19.01 36.48
N ASP A 266 -18.61 -18.88 37.45
CA ASP A 266 -17.37 -18.13 37.28
C ASP A 266 -16.25 -19.16 37.06
N MET A 267 -15.49 -18.98 35.97
CA MET A 267 -14.25 -19.68 35.58
C MET A 267 -14.33 -20.82 34.54
N ASN A 268 -15.03 -20.62 33.42
CA ASN A 268 -14.66 -21.23 32.15
C ASN A 268 -14.58 -20.17 31.04
N TRP A 269 -13.39 -19.58 30.88
CA TRP A 269 -13.10 -18.52 29.91
C TRP A 269 -12.88 -19.14 28.51
N ASN A 270 -13.80 -18.95 27.56
CA ASN A 270 -13.70 -19.49 26.20
C ASN A 270 -13.10 -18.45 25.23
N ALA A 271 -11.94 -18.74 24.63
CA ALA A 271 -11.31 -17.90 23.60
C ALA A 271 -12.18 -17.71 22.33
N LEU A 272 -13.13 -18.63 22.08
CA LEU A 272 -14.08 -18.60 20.96
C LEU A 272 -15.07 -17.41 21.06
N GLU A 273 -15.33 -16.90 22.26
CA GLU A 273 -16.23 -15.74 22.45
C GLU A 273 -15.58 -14.42 22.01
N TRP A 274 -14.24 -14.33 22.05
CA TRP A 274 -13.52 -13.16 21.53
C TRP A 274 -13.49 -13.11 20.01
N ASP A 275 -13.32 -14.24 19.35
CA ASP A 275 -13.42 -14.30 17.88
C ASP A 275 -14.85 -13.94 17.44
N ARG A 276 -15.87 -14.43 18.16
CA ARG A 276 -17.27 -14.09 17.89
C ARG A 276 -17.60 -12.61 18.18
N ALA A 277 -17.05 -12.04 19.24
CA ALA A 277 -17.23 -10.62 19.58
C ALA A 277 -16.42 -9.68 18.66
N ALA A 278 -15.27 -10.11 18.16
CA ALA A 278 -14.48 -9.38 17.18
C ALA A 278 -15.12 -9.45 15.78
N GLU A 279 -15.74 -10.58 15.42
CA GLU A 279 -16.55 -10.72 14.20
C GLU A 279 -17.86 -9.93 14.25
N GLU A 280 -18.46 -9.72 15.43
CA GLU A 280 -19.65 -8.87 15.62
C GLU A 280 -19.33 -7.36 15.71
N LEU A 281 -18.04 -6.97 15.73
CA LEU A 281 -17.58 -5.58 15.79
C LEU A 281 -17.15 -5.09 14.40
N THR A 282 -18.10 -5.07 13.46
CA THR A 282 -17.87 -4.52 12.13
C THR A 282 -17.51 -3.03 12.21
N TRP A 283 -16.65 -2.55 11.29
CA TRP A 283 -16.27 -1.13 11.20
C TRP A 283 -17.50 -0.21 11.09
N GLU A 284 -18.57 -0.72 10.46
CA GLU A 284 -19.87 -0.06 10.35
C GLU A 284 -20.49 0.21 11.73
N ARG A 285 -20.53 -0.80 12.61
CA ARG A 285 -21.06 -0.65 13.97
C ARG A 285 -20.16 0.19 14.86
N MET A 286 -18.83 0.10 14.71
CA MET A 286 -17.88 0.88 15.50
C MET A 286 -17.98 2.39 15.20
N LEU A 287 -18.09 2.74 13.91
CA LEU A 287 -18.24 4.13 13.48
C LEU A 287 -19.68 4.63 13.63
N GLY A 288 -20.67 3.73 13.67
CA GLY A 288 -22.10 4.04 13.74
C GLY A 288 -22.75 4.24 12.37
N LEU A 289 -22.22 3.63 11.31
CA LEU A 289 -22.79 3.69 9.97
C LEU A 289 -24.05 2.81 9.81
N ASP A 290 -24.28 1.90 10.76
CA ASP A 290 -25.42 0.98 10.87
C ASP A 290 -26.74 1.65 11.34
N GLY A 291 -26.72 2.94 11.67
CA GLY A 291 -27.87 3.66 12.21
C GLY A 291 -27.99 3.64 13.74
N SER A 292 -27.08 2.96 14.44
CA SER A 292 -27.07 2.88 15.91
C SER A 292 -26.43 4.12 16.54
N LEU A 293 -26.89 4.53 17.74
CA LEU A 293 -26.28 5.62 18.52
C LEU A 293 -25.12 5.15 19.42
N VAL A 294 -24.75 3.86 19.38
CA VAL A 294 -23.66 3.27 20.18
C VAL A 294 -22.31 3.94 19.90
N PHE A 295 -22.08 4.50 18.70
CA PHE A 295 -20.84 5.20 18.39
C PHE A 295 -20.56 6.42 19.29
N LEU A 296 -21.58 7.01 19.94
CA LEU A 296 -21.36 8.11 20.91
C LEU A 296 -20.54 7.62 22.11
N GLU A 297 -20.74 6.37 22.53
CA GLU A 297 -19.93 5.76 23.56
C GLU A 297 -18.48 5.60 23.08
N HIS A 298 -18.28 5.12 21.85
CA HIS A 298 -16.95 5.01 21.25
C HIS A 298 -16.26 6.37 21.12
N VAL A 299 -16.98 7.42 20.72
CA VAL A 299 -16.47 8.79 20.67
C VAL A 299 -15.99 9.24 22.05
N PHE A 300 -16.77 8.96 23.10
CA PHE A 300 -16.36 9.28 24.48
C PHE A 300 -15.10 8.51 24.90
N TRP A 301 -15.02 7.21 24.60
CA TRP A 301 -13.82 6.41 24.85
C TRP A 301 -12.60 6.95 24.12
N VAL A 302 -12.75 7.32 22.85
CA VAL A 302 -11.69 7.89 22.03
C VAL A 302 -11.22 9.23 22.57
N VAL A 303 -12.11 10.14 22.96
CA VAL A 303 -11.72 11.43 23.59
C VAL A 303 -11.00 11.21 24.92
N SER A 304 -11.47 10.26 25.74
CA SER A 304 -10.85 9.92 27.02
C SER A 304 -9.46 9.32 26.84
N LEU A 305 -9.31 8.38 25.90
CA LEU A 305 -8.05 7.77 25.53
C LEU A 305 -7.07 8.80 24.96
N ASN A 306 -7.53 9.68 24.06
CA ASN A 306 -6.74 10.79 23.53
C ASN A 306 -6.17 11.67 24.65
N THR A 307 -7.02 12.05 25.60
CA THR A 307 -6.63 12.88 26.75
C THR A 307 -5.55 12.19 27.59
N LEU A 308 -5.74 10.91 27.89
CA LEU A 308 -4.76 10.12 28.64
C LEU A 308 -3.43 10.00 27.89
N PHE A 309 -3.46 9.76 26.58
CA PHE A 309 -2.25 9.63 25.76
C PHE A 309 -1.48 10.95 25.67
N ILE A 310 -2.17 12.07 25.46
CA ILE A 310 -1.54 13.40 25.46
C ILE A 310 -0.90 13.67 26.82
N LEU A 311 -1.58 13.33 27.92
CA LEU A 311 -1.05 13.54 29.26
C LEU A 311 0.22 12.69 29.51
N VAL A 312 0.14 11.38 29.25
CA VAL A 312 1.20 10.42 29.59
C VAL A 312 2.40 10.53 28.65
N PHE A 313 2.16 10.64 27.34
CA PHE A 313 3.23 10.59 26.34
C PHE A 313 3.69 11.97 25.87
N ALA A 314 2.86 13.02 25.88
CA ALA A 314 3.32 14.35 25.45
C ALA A 314 3.64 15.28 26.63
N PHE A 315 2.67 15.48 27.52
CA PHE A 315 2.77 16.46 28.62
C PHE A 315 3.83 16.06 29.67
N CYS A 316 3.78 14.83 30.18
CA CYS A 316 4.71 14.37 31.22
C CYS A 316 6.19 14.46 30.78
N PRO A 317 6.60 13.90 29.61
CA PRO A 317 7.98 14.04 29.15
C PRO A 317 8.37 15.49 28.88
N TYR A 318 7.49 16.29 28.26
CA TYR A 318 7.78 17.71 28.01
C TYR A 318 8.12 18.46 29.30
N HIS A 319 7.29 18.34 30.35
CA HIS A 319 7.52 19.06 31.59
C HIS A 319 8.76 18.56 32.34
N ILE A 320 8.99 17.24 32.39
CA ILE A 320 10.22 16.67 32.97
C ILE A 320 11.46 17.24 32.27
N GLY A 321 11.41 17.32 30.94
CA GLY A 321 12.47 17.90 30.13
C GLY A 321 12.64 19.40 30.36
N HIS A 322 11.57 20.17 30.30
CA HIS A 322 11.56 21.61 30.52
C HIS A 322 12.15 21.98 31.88
N PHE A 323 11.67 21.37 32.97
CA PHE A 323 12.22 21.60 34.32
C PHE A 323 13.71 21.28 34.40
N SER A 324 14.18 20.28 33.66
CA SER A 324 15.59 19.89 33.65
C SER A 324 16.46 20.83 32.82
N VAL A 325 15.97 21.31 31.68
CA VAL A 325 16.66 22.31 30.84
C VAL A 325 16.80 23.64 31.58
N VAL A 326 15.73 24.08 32.26
CA VAL A 326 15.73 25.25 33.15
C VAL A 326 16.71 25.04 34.32
N GLY A 327 16.63 23.89 35.01
CA GLY A 327 17.48 23.57 36.16
C GLY A 327 18.97 23.48 35.84
N LEU A 328 19.34 23.09 34.61
CA LEU A 328 20.73 23.02 34.14
C LEU A 328 21.22 24.32 33.46
N GLY A 329 20.35 25.31 33.24
CA GLY A 329 20.69 26.59 32.62
C GLY A 329 20.95 26.52 31.11
N PHE A 330 20.37 25.54 30.40
CA PHE A 330 20.55 25.36 28.95
C PHE A 330 19.46 26.06 28.10
N GLU A 331 18.56 26.83 28.70
CA GLU A 331 17.44 27.49 28.02
C GLU A 331 17.87 28.29 26.78
N GLY A 332 18.95 29.08 26.88
CA GLY A 332 19.43 29.91 25.77
C GLY A 332 19.91 29.10 24.55
N TYR A 333 20.45 27.90 24.75
CA TYR A 333 20.87 27.03 23.65
C TYR A 333 19.68 26.32 23.00
N VAL A 334 18.68 25.94 23.80
CA VAL A 334 17.48 25.27 23.31
C VAL A 334 16.59 26.25 22.55
N GLN A 335 16.41 27.47 23.03
CA GLN A 335 15.67 28.52 22.31
C GLN A 335 16.34 28.89 20.99
N ALA A 336 17.68 28.91 20.94
CA ALA A 336 18.44 29.17 19.71
C ALA A 336 18.27 28.06 18.64
N SER A 337 17.81 26.87 19.01
CA SER A 337 17.66 25.74 18.09
C SER A 337 16.39 25.76 17.23
N HIS A 338 15.46 26.71 17.47
CA HIS A 338 14.12 26.79 16.87
C HIS A 338 13.17 25.59 17.15
N PHE A 339 13.66 24.48 17.73
CA PHE A 339 12.92 23.26 18.03
C PHE A 339 12.84 22.98 19.54
N GLU A 340 12.53 24.02 20.32
CA GLU A 340 12.47 23.94 21.79
C GLU A 340 11.57 22.79 22.27
N GLY A 341 10.36 22.64 21.71
CA GLY A 341 9.43 21.57 22.09
C GLY A 341 9.95 20.15 21.83
N LEU A 342 10.61 19.92 20.70
CA LEU A 342 11.14 18.59 20.36
C LEU A 342 12.35 18.22 21.24
N ILE A 343 13.27 19.16 21.43
CA ILE A 343 14.49 18.90 22.22
C ILE A 343 14.12 18.69 23.69
N THR A 344 13.25 19.53 24.24
CA THR A 344 12.78 19.39 25.63
C THR A 344 12.06 18.07 25.86
N THR A 345 11.15 17.65 24.96
CA THR A 345 10.48 16.33 25.06
C THR A 345 11.47 15.16 25.01
N ILE A 346 12.44 15.16 24.09
CA ILE A 346 13.46 14.10 23.99
C ILE A 346 14.30 14.03 25.26
N VAL A 347 14.77 15.17 25.78
CA VAL A 347 15.49 15.23 27.07
C VAL A 347 14.63 14.67 28.19
N GLY A 348 13.35 15.01 28.21
CA GLY A 348 12.37 14.48 29.15
C GLY A 348 12.22 12.96 29.10
N TYR A 349 12.11 12.38 27.91
CA TYR A 349 12.05 10.92 27.74
C TYR A 349 13.35 10.22 28.15
N ILE A 350 14.51 10.80 27.87
CA ILE A 350 15.81 10.27 28.31
C ILE A 350 15.85 10.24 29.84
N LEU A 351 15.45 11.33 30.50
CA LEU A 351 15.39 11.39 31.95
C LEU A 351 14.35 10.45 32.54
N LEU A 352 13.18 10.31 31.90
CA LEU A 352 12.15 9.33 32.28
C LEU A 352 12.68 7.90 32.18
N ALA A 353 13.42 7.57 31.12
CA ALA A 353 14.06 6.26 31.00
C ALA A 353 15.09 6.02 32.11
N MET A 354 15.89 7.04 32.44
CA MET A 354 16.88 6.99 33.52
C MET A 354 16.24 6.87 34.91
N THR A 355 15.11 7.53 35.17
CA THR A 355 14.39 7.39 36.44
C THR A 355 13.72 6.02 36.53
N LEU A 356 13.11 5.52 35.47
CA LEU A 356 12.50 4.18 35.44
C LEU A 356 13.51 3.06 35.69
N ILE A 357 14.71 3.13 35.10
CA ILE A 357 15.76 2.11 35.34
C ILE A 357 16.30 2.19 36.79
N LEU A 358 16.45 3.39 37.35
CA LEU A 358 16.85 3.57 38.75
C LEU A 358 15.78 3.05 39.72
N CYS A 359 14.50 3.38 39.47
CA CYS A 359 13.37 2.87 40.24
C CYS A 359 13.23 1.35 40.13
N HIS A 360 13.47 0.77 38.95
CA HIS A 360 13.51 -0.68 38.76
C HIS A 360 14.63 -1.33 39.60
N GLY A 361 15.82 -0.72 39.63
CA GLY A 361 16.93 -1.16 40.50
C GLY A 361 16.59 -1.05 41.99
N PHE A 362 15.94 0.03 42.41
CA PHE A 362 15.49 0.20 43.79
C PHE A 362 14.40 -0.80 44.18
N ALA A 363 13.42 -1.06 43.31
CA ALA A 363 12.39 -2.07 43.54
C ALA A 363 12.98 -3.49 43.65
N ALA A 364 14.10 -3.75 42.96
CA ALA A 364 14.86 -4.99 43.13
C ALA A 364 15.52 -5.08 44.51
N LEU A 365 16.04 -3.96 45.05
CA LEU A 365 16.58 -3.91 46.42
C LEU A 365 15.49 -4.14 47.48
N VAL A 366 14.31 -3.56 47.31
CA VAL A 366 13.18 -3.64 48.25
C VAL A 366 12.35 -4.93 48.08
N ARG A 367 12.67 -5.79 47.09
CA ARG A 367 11.97 -7.06 46.77
C ARG A 367 10.48 -6.91 46.42
N PHE A 368 10.04 -5.75 45.92
CA PHE A 368 8.68 -5.57 45.42
C PHE A 368 8.53 -6.07 43.98
N GLN A 369 8.17 -7.35 43.84
CA GLN A 369 8.17 -8.05 42.56
C GLN A 369 7.15 -7.50 41.53
N ARG A 370 5.93 -7.13 41.97
CA ARG A 370 4.90 -6.58 41.06
C ARG A 370 5.29 -5.20 40.50
N SER A 371 5.76 -4.31 41.37
CA SER A 371 6.22 -2.96 40.98
C SER A 371 7.45 -3.02 40.08
N ARG A 372 8.40 -3.92 40.39
CA ARG A 372 9.57 -4.17 39.55
C ARG A 372 9.16 -4.57 38.12
N ARG A 373 8.22 -5.51 37.95
CA ARG A 373 7.76 -5.92 36.61
C ARG A 373 7.11 -4.76 35.85
N LEU A 374 6.23 -4.00 36.49
CA LEU A 374 5.57 -2.84 35.87
C LEU A 374 6.59 -1.80 35.41
N LEU A 375 7.54 -1.43 36.28
CA LEU A 375 8.60 -0.46 35.95
C LEU A 375 9.50 -0.96 34.83
N GLY A 376 9.79 -2.26 34.77
CA GLY A 376 10.55 -2.88 33.68
C GLY A 376 9.83 -2.78 32.33
N VAL A 377 8.53 -3.07 32.29
CA VAL A 377 7.72 -2.93 31.07
C VAL A 377 7.62 -1.47 30.62
N CYS A 378 7.36 -0.54 31.56
CA CYS A 378 7.34 0.90 31.25
C CYS A 378 8.68 1.39 30.69
N TYR A 379 9.80 0.92 31.25
CA TYR A 379 11.13 1.22 30.73
C TYR A 379 11.31 0.70 29.29
N ILE A 380 10.87 -0.54 28.99
CA ILE A 380 10.96 -1.11 27.64
C ILE A 380 10.17 -0.25 26.64
N VAL A 381 8.95 0.18 26.99
CA VAL A 381 8.13 1.07 26.15
C VAL A 381 8.88 2.37 25.84
N VAL A 382 9.39 3.07 26.86
CA VAL A 382 10.12 4.34 26.64
C VAL A 382 11.42 4.10 25.85
N LYS A 383 12.16 3.03 26.16
CA LYS A 383 13.40 2.65 25.48
C LYS A 383 13.17 2.39 23.99
N VAL A 384 12.18 1.58 23.63
CA VAL A 384 11.87 1.24 22.24
C VAL A 384 11.43 2.50 21.49
N SER A 385 10.55 3.32 22.05
CA SER A 385 10.14 4.59 21.43
C SER A 385 11.32 5.53 21.16
N LEU A 386 12.25 5.68 22.10
CA LEU A 386 13.47 6.49 21.91
C LEU A 386 14.38 5.92 20.81
N LEU A 387 14.57 4.60 20.77
CA LEU A 387 15.37 3.95 19.73
C LEU A 387 14.75 4.11 18.34
N VAL A 388 13.42 4.02 18.22
CA VAL A 388 12.69 4.27 16.97
C VAL A 388 12.89 5.70 16.49
N VAL A 389 12.80 6.71 17.37
CA VAL A 389 13.07 8.12 17.01
C VAL A 389 14.50 8.30 16.50
N VAL A 390 15.48 7.63 17.11
CA VAL A 390 16.88 7.68 16.68
C VAL A 390 17.08 7.01 15.32
N GLU A 391 16.53 5.80 15.11
CA GLU A 391 16.73 5.02 13.89
C GLU A 391 15.92 5.55 12.68
N ILE A 392 14.67 6.00 12.87
CA ILE A 392 13.78 6.45 11.78
C ILE A 392 13.80 7.98 11.60
N GLY A 393 14.01 8.74 12.68
CA GLY A 393 14.04 10.20 12.64
C GLY A 393 15.45 10.75 12.46
N VAL A 394 16.31 10.53 13.45
CA VAL A 394 17.64 11.17 13.53
C VAL A 394 18.62 10.62 12.49
N PHE A 395 18.67 9.30 12.30
CA PHE A 395 19.61 8.68 11.37
C PHE A 395 19.44 9.16 9.91
N PRO A 396 18.22 9.16 9.31
CA PRO A 396 18.01 9.73 7.98
C PRO A 396 18.34 11.21 7.93
N LEU A 397 17.99 11.99 8.95
CA LEU A 397 18.28 13.41 9.00
C LEU A 397 19.79 13.69 8.94
N ILE A 398 20.62 12.94 9.67
CA ILE A 398 22.10 13.03 9.59
C ILE A 398 22.57 12.71 8.17
N CYS A 399 22.04 11.64 7.56
CA CYS A 399 22.39 11.27 6.19
C CYS A 399 22.01 12.37 5.18
N GLY A 400 20.84 13.00 5.35
CA GLY A 400 20.39 14.12 4.54
C GLY A 400 21.32 15.32 4.62
N TRP A 401 21.77 15.69 5.83
CA TRP A 401 22.76 16.76 6.00
C TRP A 401 24.10 16.43 5.35
N TRP A 402 24.57 15.18 5.45
CA TRP A 402 25.79 14.77 4.75
C TRP A 402 25.65 14.95 3.23
N LEU A 403 24.51 14.54 2.66
CA LEU A 403 24.24 14.69 1.22
C LEU A 403 24.17 16.17 0.80
N ASP A 404 23.49 17.03 1.56
CA ASP A 404 23.39 18.47 1.24
C ASP A 404 24.77 19.13 1.31
N ILE A 405 25.50 18.98 2.42
CA ILE A 405 26.83 19.58 2.61
C ILE A 405 27.81 19.12 1.52
N CYS A 406 27.77 17.83 1.13
CA CYS A 406 28.63 17.30 0.07
C CYS A 406 28.23 17.77 -1.33
N SER A 407 27.00 18.23 -1.54
CA SER A 407 26.48 18.66 -2.83
C SER A 407 26.44 20.19 -3.03
N LEU A 408 26.80 20.99 -2.02
CA LEU A 408 26.80 22.46 -2.10
C LEU A 408 27.56 23.01 -3.31
N GLU A 409 28.78 22.51 -3.54
CA GLU A 409 29.62 22.96 -4.68
C GLU A 409 29.04 22.55 -6.04
N MET A 410 28.13 21.58 -6.07
CA MET A 410 27.44 21.16 -7.29
C MET A 410 26.45 22.24 -7.77
N PHE A 411 25.85 22.99 -6.85
CA PHE A 411 24.81 23.99 -7.11
C PHE A 411 25.27 25.45 -6.95
N ASP A 412 26.57 25.70 -6.81
CA ASP A 412 27.15 27.02 -6.50
C ASP A 412 26.61 27.64 -5.19
N ALA A 413 26.18 26.81 -4.25
CA ALA A 413 25.66 27.24 -2.96
C ALA A 413 26.76 27.23 -1.88
N SER A 414 26.68 28.14 -0.91
CA SER A 414 27.57 28.16 0.26
C SER A 414 26.87 27.66 1.52
N LEU A 415 27.65 27.28 2.54
CA LEU A 415 27.10 26.96 3.88
C LEU A 415 26.33 28.15 4.48
N LYS A 416 26.68 29.37 4.10
CA LYS A 416 26.03 30.59 4.59
C LYS A 416 24.64 30.76 3.99
N ASP A 417 24.45 30.37 2.73
CA ASP A 417 23.14 30.37 2.08
C ASP A 417 22.20 29.33 2.70
N ARG A 418 22.76 28.17 3.09
CA ARG A 418 22.02 27.15 3.85
C ARG A 418 21.65 27.60 5.25
N GLU A 419 22.55 28.28 5.95
CA GLU A 419 22.23 28.87 7.26
C GLU A 419 21.08 29.88 7.16
N LEU A 420 21.08 30.73 6.11
CA LEU A 420 20.00 31.69 5.86
C LEU A 420 18.68 30.98 5.52
N SER A 421 18.73 29.94 4.69
CA SER A 421 17.57 29.10 4.39
C SER A 421 17.00 28.43 5.65
N PHE A 422 17.85 27.87 6.49
CA PHE A 422 17.45 27.25 7.75
C PHE A 422 16.80 28.25 8.72
N LYS A 423 17.36 29.46 8.85
CA LYS A 423 16.76 30.53 9.67
C LYS A 423 15.42 31.02 9.13
N SER A 424 15.25 31.04 7.81
CA SER A 424 14.00 31.48 7.18
C SER A 424 12.86 30.46 7.36
N ALA A 425 13.16 29.16 7.26
CA ALA A 425 12.16 28.10 7.31
C ALA A 425 12.73 26.81 7.95
N PRO A 426 12.95 26.78 9.27
CA PRO A 426 13.65 25.68 9.95
C PRO A 426 12.92 24.33 9.84
N GLY A 427 11.58 24.34 9.96
CA GLY A 427 10.77 23.11 9.85
C GLY A 427 10.85 22.48 8.46
N THR A 428 10.66 23.29 7.41
CA THR A 428 10.70 22.78 6.02
C THR A 428 12.09 22.28 5.63
N THR A 429 13.15 22.97 6.05
CA THR A 429 14.52 22.54 5.77
C THR A 429 14.82 21.22 6.48
N MET A 430 14.46 21.05 7.76
CA MET A 430 14.64 19.77 8.47
C MET A 430 13.87 18.62 7.79
N PHE A 431 12.62 18.88 7.41
CA PHE A 431 11.80 17.89 6.72
C PHE A 431 12.41 17.46 5.39
N LEU A 432 12.89 18.40 4.57
CA LEU A 432 13.53 18.10 3.29
C LEU A 432 14.81 17.27 3.48
N HIS A 433 15.66 17.62 4.46
CA HIS A 433 16.85 16.81 4.77
C HIS A 433 16.48 15.41 5.25
N TRP A 434 15.48 15.29 6.12
CA TRP A 434 14.98 13.99 6.57
C TRP A 434 14.44 13.16 5.40
N LEU A 435 13.64 13.76 4.51
CA LEU A 435 13.05 13.09 3.34
C LEU A 435 14.14 12.57 2.39
N VAL A 436 15.09 13.44 2.00
CA VAL A 436 16.21 13.04 1.12
C VAL A 436 17.07 11.97 1.79
N GLY A 437 17.32 12.11 3.09
CA GLY A 437 18.02 11.10 3.88
C GLY A 437 17.30 9.76 3.92
N MET A 438 15.98 9.75 4.08
CA MET A 438 15.18 8.51 4.12
C MET A 438 15.19 7.80 2.77
N VAL A 439 15.05 8.56 1.68
CA VAL A 439 15.18 8.04 0.32
C VAL A 439 16.57 7.42 0.10
N TYR A 440 17.64 8.06 0.57
CA TYR A 440 18.99 7.52 0.49
C TYR A 440 19.15 6.21 1.29
N VAL A 441 18.66 6.16 2.54
CA VAL A 441 18.70 4.94 3.37
C VAL A 441 17.94 3.79 2.69
N PHE A 442 16.79 4.08 2.09
CA PHE A 442 15.99 3.10 1.35
C PHE A 442 16.72 2.54 0.12
N TYR A 443 17.34 3.40 -0.71
CA TYR A 443 18.11 2.95 -1.87
C TYR A 443 19.37 2.18 -1.48
N PHE A 444 20.04 2.62 -0.42
CA PHE A 444 21.20 1.89 0.12
C PHE A 444 20.78 0.49 0.60
N ALA A 445 19.70 0.38 1.38
CA ALA A 445 19.16 -0.91 1.81
C ALA A 445 18.81 -1.81 0.63
N SER A 446 18.14 -1.26 -0.39
CA SER A 446 17.81 -1.98 -1.64
C SER A 446 19.06 -2.48 -2.37
N PHE A 447 20.14 -1.70 -2.39
CA PHE A 447 21.42 -2.11 -2.97
C PHE A 447 22.09 -3.23 -2.18
N ILE A 448 22.07 -3.17 -0.83
CA ILE A 448 22.60 -4.26 0.02
C ILE A 448 21.84 -5.57 -0.23
N LEU A 449 20.52 -5.52 -0.44
CA LEU A 449 19.75 -6.72 -0.81
C LEU A 449 20.19 -7.31 -2.15
N LEU A 450 20.43 -6.46 -3.15
CA LEU A 450 20.97 -6.92 -4.44
C LEU A 450 22.37 -7.54 -4.28
N LEU A 451 23.24 -6.94 -3.45
CA LEU A 451 24.54 -7.53 -3.14
C LEU A 451 24.41 -8.92 -2.49
N ARG A 452 23.47 -9.12 -1.57
CA ARG A 452 23.21 -10.43 -0.93
C ARG A 452 22.74 -11.50 -1.90
N GLU A 453 22.07 -11.12 -2.99
CA GLU A 453 21.67 -12.08 -4.03
C GLU A 453 22.84 -12.54 -4.92
N VAL A 454 23.94 -11.78 -4.95
CA VAL A 454 25.11 -12.07 -5.80
C VAL A 454 26.26 -12.66 -5.01
N LEU A 455 26.46 -12.16 -3.78
CA LEU A 455 27.53 -12.59 -2.89
C LEU A 455 27.12 -13.82 -2.11
N ARG A 456 28.11 -14.64 -1.77
CA ARG A 456 27.95 -15.77 -0.88
C ARG A 456 27.37 -15.34 0.49
N PRO A 457 26.43 -16.11 1.06
CA PRO A 457 25.94 -15.89 2.42
C PRO A 457 27.10 -15.87 3.44
N GLY A 458 27.17 -14.84 4.26
CA GLY A 458 28.24 -14.65 5.26
C GLY A 458 29.33 -13.63 4.89
N VAL A 459 29.47 -13.24 3.62
CA VAL A 459 30.44 -12.20 3.22
C VAL A 459 30.08 -10.84 3.84
N LEU A 460 28.79 -10.52 3.88
CA LEU A 460 28.23 -9.29 4.45
C LEU A 460 27.79 -9.46 5.91
N TRP A 461 28.46 -10.30 6.70
CA TRP A 461 28.10 -10.56 8.11
C TRP A 461 28.06 -9.30 8.99
N PHE A 462 28.82 -8.26 8.62
CA PHE A 462 28.87 -6.99 9.36
C PHE A 462 27.67 -6.07 9.05
N LEU A 463 26.95 -6.29 7.95
CA LEU A 463 25.72 -5.59 7.60
C LEU A 463 24.53 -6.44 8.04
N ARG A 464 23.55 -5.82 8.68
CA ARG A 464 22.34 -6.51 9.16
C ARG A 464 21.50 -6.99 7.98
N ASN A 465 20.96 -8.21 8.06
CA ASN A 465 20.00 -8.69 7.07
C ASN A 465 18.62 -8.21 7.50
N LEU A 466 18.05 -7.22 6.82
CA LEU A 466 16.71 -6.72 7.16
C LEU A 466 15.60 -7.71 6.74
N ASN A 467 15.92 -8.70 5.91
CA ASN A 467 14.96 -9.62 5.28
C ASN A 467 15.13 -11.07 5.76
N ASP A 468 15.83 -11.27 6.86
CA ASP A 468 15.85 -12.57 7.53
C ASP A 468 14.47 -12.75 8.20
N PRO A 469 13.70 -13.80 7.91
CA PRO A 469 12.36 -13.99 8.49
C PRO A 469 12.39 -14.09 10.03
N ASP A 470 13.52 -14.46 10.62
CA ASP A 470 13.73 -14.49 12.08
C ASP A 470 14.12 -13.11 12.65
N PHE A 471 14.39 -12.13 11.78
CA PHE A 471 14.80 -10.78 12.18
C PHE A 471 13.60 -9.85 12.38
N ASN A 472 13.19 -9.72 13.64
CA ASN A 472 12.25 -8.68 14.05
C ASN A 472 13.01 -7.48 14.65
N PRO A 473 13.08 -6.31 13.97
CA PRO A 473 13.90 -5.18 14.42
C PRO A 473 13.51 -4.67 15.80
N VAL A 474 12.21 -4.74 16.12
CA VAL A 474 11.70 -4.29 17.42
C VAL A 474 11.98 -5.29 18.53
N GLN A 475 11.97 -6.60 18.24
CA GLN A 475 12.42 -7.61 19.21
C GLN A 475 13.91 -7.38 19.55
N GLU A 476 14.74 -7.06 18.55
CA GLU A 476 16.14 -6.72 18.82
C GLU A 476 16.28 -5.45 19.70
N MET A 477 15.46 -4.42 19.45
CA MET A 477 15.38 -3.21 20.31
C MET A 477 14.93 -3.52 21.75
N ILE A 478 14.09 -4.53 21.95
CA ILE A 478 13.64 -4.97 23.28
C ILE A 478 14.79 -5.66 24.03
N HIS A 479 15.43 -6.66 23.41
CA HIS A 479 16.39 -7.53 24.08
C HIS A 479 17.79 -6.92 24.26
N LEU A 480 18.30 -6.14 23.29
CA LEU A 480 19.67 -5.64 23.36
C LEU A 480 19.82 -4.40 24.26
N PRO A 481 20.94 -4.25 24.99
CA PRO A 481 21.20 -3.06 25.80
C PRO A 481 21.52 -1.83 24.93
N ILE A 482 21.18 -0.63 25.42
CA ILE A 482 21.29 0.65 24.70
C ILE A 482 22.72 0.90 24.16
N TYR A 483 23.77 0.52 24.89
CA TYR A 483 25.15 0.73 24.43
C TYR A 483 25.48 -0.03 23.12
N ARG A 484 24.88 -1.21 22.90
CA ARG A 484 25.07 -1.96 21.64
C ARG A 484 24.40 -1.23 20.48
N HIS A 485 23.21 -0.70 20.69
CA HIS A 485 22.53 0.13 19.70
C HIS A 485 23.34 1.40 19.40
N LEU A 486 23.83 2.11 20.41
CA LEU A 486 24.62 3.32 20.21
C LEU A 486 25.92 3.04 19.42
N ARG A 487 26.65 1.98 19.78
CA ARG A 487 27.85 1.57 19.04
C ARG A 487 27.53 1.26 17.57
N ARG A 488 26.44 0.55 17.31
CA ARG A 488 25.99 0.22 15.95
C ARG A 488 25.55 1.47 15.19
N PHE A 489 24.81 2.36 15.82
CA PHE A 489 24.40 3.65 15.25
C PHE A 489 25.61 4.47 14.81
N ILE A 490 26.63 4.60 15.67
CA ILE A 490 27.88 5.30 15.33
C ILE A 490 28.57 4.63 14.13
N LEU A 491 28.68 3.29 14.13
CA LEU A 491 29.25 2.56 13.00
C LEU A 491 28.49 2.84 11.70
N SER A 492 27.15 2.81 11.75
CA SER A 492 26.29 3.12 10.60
C SER A 492 26.52 4.55 10.11
N VAL A 493 26.53 5.55 10.99
CA VAL A 493 26.79 6.95 10.61
C VAL A 493 28.16 7.10 9.91
N VAL A 494 29.20 6.44 10.41
CA VAL A 494 30.54 6.46 9.80
C VAL A 494 30.55 5.79 8.43
N VAL A 495 29.95 4.60 8.30
CA VAL A 495 29.89 3.85 7.03
C VAL A 495 29.12 4.64 5.99
N PHE A 496 27.87 5.02 6.29
CA PHE A 496 27.01 5.75 5.35
C PHE A 496 27.62 7.09 4.97
N GLY A 497 28.21 7.79 5.95
CA GLY A 497 28.90 9.03 5.69
C GLY A 497 30.11 8.86 4.76
N SER A 498 31.00 7.93 5.07
CA SER A 498 32.21 7.68 4.25
C SER A 498 31.87 7.38 2.78
N ILE A 499 30.76 6.67 2.55
CA ILE A 499 30.24 6.37 1.21
C ILE A 499 29.76 7.65 0.53
N VAL A 500 29.05 8.55 1.23
CA VAL A 500 28.63 9.85 0.68
C VAL A 500 29.84 10.71 0.27
N LEU A 501 30.89 10.76 1.08
CA LEU A 501 32.11 11.49 0.73
C LEU A 501 32.78 10.91 -0.53
N LEU A 502 32.81 9.59 -0.65
CA LEU A 502 33.40 8.89 -1.79
C LEU A 502 32.54 8.98 -3.06
N MET A 503 31.21 8.93 -2.94
CA MET A 503 30.27 8.92 -4.06
C MET A 503 29.80 10.30 -4.49
N LEU A 504 29.94 11.36 -3.69
CA LEU A 504 29.53 12.70 -4.07
C LEU A 504 30.66 13.71 -3.94
N TRP A 505 31.17 13.93 -2.73
CA TRP A 505 32.12 15.02 -2.48
C TRP A 505 33.41 14.89 -3.31
N LEU A 506 34.02 13.70 -3.33
CA LEU A 506 35.24 13.45 -4.09
C LEU A 506 35.03 13.56 -5.62
N PRO A 507 34.00 12.95 -6.24
CA PRO A 507 33.68 13.17 -7.65
C PRO A 507 33.43 14.64 -8.00
N ILE A 508 32.69 15.40 -7.18
CA ILE A 508 32.39 16.81 -7.46
C ILE A 508 33.67 17.64 -7.48
N ARG A 509 34.59 17.39 -6.53
CA ARG A 509 35.93 18.00 -6.53
C ARG A 509 36.72 17.65 -7.79
N MET A 510 36.70 16.39 -8.20
CA MET A 510 37.37 15.93 -9.42
C MET A 510 36.79 16.57 -10.69
N ILE A 511 35.45 16.70 -10.78
CA ILE A 511 34.77 17.35 -11.90
C ILE A 511 35.17 18.82 -11.97
N LYS A 512 35.22 19.54 -10.85
CA LYS A 512 35.65 20.96 -10.82
C LYS A 512 37.09 21.14 -11.31
N LEU A 513 37.96 20.16 -11.03
CA LEU A 513 39.35 20.17 -11.48
C LEU A 513 39.50 19.79 -12.96
N ILE A 514 38.77 18.78 -13.43
CA ILE A 514 38.90 18.23 -14.80
C ILE A 514 38.06 19.04 -15.82
N LEU A 515 36.88 19.50 -15.42
CA LEU A 515 35.87 20.15 -16.27
C LEU A 515 35.39 21.48 -15.65
N PRO A 516 36.20 22.55 -15.71
CA PRO A 516 35.92 23.81 -15.01
C PRO A 516 34.65 24.55 -15.48
N ASN A 517 34.20 24.30 -16.72
CA ASN A 517 32.99 24.92 -17.29
C ASN A 517 31.73 24.04 -17.14
N PHE A 518 31.83 22.89 -16.50
CA PHE A 518 30.70 21.95 -16.42
C PHE A 518 29.76 22.28 -15.25
N LEU A 519 30.31 22.61 -14.09
CA LEU A 519 29.56 23.10 -12.94
C LEU A 519 29.37 24.64 -13.03
N PRO A 520 28.32 25.21 -12.43
CA PRO A 520 27.34 24.59 -11.53
C PRO A 520 26.14 23.98 -12.25
N TYR A 521 25.41 23.12 -11.53
CA TYR A 521 24.10 22.66 -11.96
C TYR A 521 23.07 23.75 -11.71
N ASN A 522 22.52 24.30 -12.79
CA ASN A 522 21.48 25.32 -12.73
C ASN A 522 20.16 24.68 -12.26
N VAL A 523 19.85 24.85 -10.98
CA VAL A 523 18.54 24.57 -10.40
C VAL A 523 17.93 25.93 -10.03
N MET A 524 17.28 26.58 -11.00
CA MET A 524 16.60 27.85 -10.72
C MET A 524 15.28 27.56 -10.00
N LEU A 525 15.28 27.48 -8.67
CA LEU A 525 14.05 27.68 -7.91
C LEU A 525 13.75 29.18 -7.91
N TYR A 526 13.16 29.71 -8.99
CA TYR A 526 12.59 31.04 -8.93
C TYR A 526 11.34 30.99 -8.05
N SER A 527 11.41 31.65 -6.88
CA SER A 527 10.28 31.86 -5.98
C SER A 527 9.08 32.54 -6.65
N ASP A 528 9.29 33.19 -7.79
CA ASP A 528 8.30 33.97 -8.54
C ASP A 528 7.78 33.26 -9.80
N ALA A 529 8.30 32.07 -10.15
CA ALA A 529 7.75 31.25 -11.22
C ALA A 529 6.66 30.32 -10.64
N PRO A 530 5.43 30.36 -11.18
CA PRO A 530 4.25 29.79 -10.54
C PRO A 530 4.30 28.26 -10.55
N VAL A 531 3.40 27.64 -9.78
CA VAL A 531 2.94 26.23 -9.70
C VAL A 531 3.20 25.32 -10.94
N SER A 532 3.37 25.88 -12.13
CA SER A 532 3.77 25.24 -13.38
C SER A 532 5.15 24.55 -13.38
N GLU A 533 6.18 25.06 -12.70
CA GLU A 533 7.49 24.36 -12.70
C GLU A 533 7.44 23.08 -11.85
N LEU A 534 6.75 23.13 -10.71
CA LEU A 534 6.50 21.98 -9.83
C LEU A 534 5.74 20.86 -10.55
N SER A 535 4.82 21.21 -11.47
CA SER A 535 4.05 20.22 -12.24
C SER A 535 4.92 19.38 -13.19
N LEU A 536 6.01 19.96 -13.71
CA LEU A 536 6.92 19.27 -14.63
C LEU A 536 7.95 18.41 -13.89
N GLU A 537 8.42 18.88 -12.73
CA GLU A 537 9.22 18.08 -11.80
C GLU A 537 8.43 16.86 -11.26
N LEU A 538 7.15 17.06 -10.93
CA LEU A 538 6.24 15.98 -10.53
C LEU A 538 5.95 15.02 -11.69
N LEU A 539 5.82 15.50 -12.93
CA LEU A 539 5.67 14.65 -14.11
C LEU A 539 6.91 13.79 -14.35
N LEU A 540 8.09 14.36 -14.18
CA LEU A 540 9.35 13.61 -14.23
C LEU A 540 9.40 12.53 -13.13
N LEU A 541 9.02 12.88 -11.91
CA LEU A 541 9.04 11.96 -10.77
C LEU A 541 7.96 10.87 -10.86
N GLN A 542 6.79 11.16 -11.45
CA GLN A 542 5.62 10.26 -11.41
C GLN A 542 5.37 9.46 -12.69
N VAL A 543 5.95 9.87 -13.82
CA VAL A 543 5.79 9.19 -15.12
C VAL A 543 7.12 8.66 -15.60
N VAL A 544 8.16 9.50 -15.55
CA VAL A 544 9.46 9.21 -16.16
C VAL A 544 10.31 8.32 -15.25
N LEU A 545 10.33 8.57 -13.95
CA LEU A 545 11.10 7.79 -12.98
C LEU A 545 10.54 6.36 -12.78
N PRO A 546 9.21 6.14 -12.64
CA PRO A 546 8.67 4.79 -12.57
C PRO A 546 8.87 4.03 -13.86
N ALA A 547 8.71 4.63 -15.04
CA ALA A 547 8.98 3.94 -16.31
C ALA A 547 10.44 3.44 -16.45
N LEU A 548 11.41 4.14 -15.84
CA LEU A 548 12.81 3.69 -15.78
C LEU A 548 13.02 2.58 -14.73
N LEU A 549 12.38 2.69 -13.57
CA LEU A 549 12.61 1.78 -12.44
C LEU A 549 11.73 0.52 -12.47
N GLU A 550 10.52 0.60 -13.02
CA GLU A 550 9.48 -0.44 -13.04
C GLU A 550 9.68 -1.47 -14.17
N GLN A 551 10.59 -1.21 -15.12
CA GLN A 551 11.08 -2.27 -15.99
C GLN A 551 12.02 -3.17 -15.19
N GLY A 552 11.52 -4.29 -14.66
CA GLY A 552 12.30 -5.30 -13.90
C GLY A 552 13.60 -5.77 -14.55
N HIS A 553 13.81 -5.46 -15.83
CA HIS A 553 15.10 -5.58 -16.51
C HIS A 553 16.23 -4.74 -15.91
N THR A 554 15.99 -3.57 -15.32
CA THR A 554 17.07 -2.72 -14.75
C THR A 554 17.68 -3.37 -13.52
N ARG A 555 16.88 -3.96 -12.64
CA ARG A 555 17.36 -4.76 -11.49
C ARG A 555 18.14 -5.98 -11.95
N GLN A 556 17.62 -6.74 -12.93
CA GLN A 556 18.34 -7.90 -13.49
C GLN A 556 19.66 -7.50 -14.15
N TRP A 557 19.69 -6.38 -14.87
CA TRP A 557 20.90 -5.87 -15.49
C TRP A 557 21.91 -5.40 -14.46
N LEU A 558 21.46 -4.68 -13.41
CA LEU A 558 22.30 -4.28 -12.29
C LEU A 558 22.86 -5.50 -11.55
N LYS A 559 22.04 -6.53 -11.31
CA LYS A 559 22.48 -7.82 -10.75
C LYS A 559 23.54 -8.48 -11.63
N GLY A 560 23.32 -8.51 -12.95
CA GLY A 560 24.28 -9.02 -13.92
C GLY A 560 25.60 -8.25 -13.92
N LEU A 561 25.55 -6.92 -13.83
CA LEU A 561 26.72 -6.05 -13.75
C LEU A 561 27.50 -6.27 -12.46
N VAL A 562 26.80 -6.30 -11.32
CA VAL A 562 27.42 -6.59 -10.02
C VAL A 562 28.05 -7.99 -10.03
N ARG A 563 27.38 -9.00 -10.59
CA ARG A 563 27.94 -10.36 -10.74
C ARG A 563 29.17 -10.38 -11.64
N ALA A 564 29.15 -9.70 -12.78
CA ALA A 564 30.30 -9.60 -13.65
C ALA A 564 31.48 -8.91 -12.95
N TRP A 565 31.21 -7.86 -12.17
CA TRP A 565 32.23 -7.17 -11.36
C TRP A 565 32.79 -8.07 -10.25
N THR A 566 31.94 -8.79 -9.51
CA THR A 566 32.39 -9.68 -8.41
C THR A 566 33.22 -10.85 -8.95
N VAL A 567 32.83 -11.43 -10.09
CA VAL A 567 33.62 -12.47 -10.78
C VAL A 567 34.98 -11.91 -11.22
N THR A 568 34.99 -10.74 -11.87
CA THR A 568 36.23 -10.10 -12.34
C THR A 568 37.17 -9.77 -11.18
N ALA A 569 36.65 -9.16 -10.12
CA ALA A 569 37.42 -8.84 -8.91
C ALA A 569 37.89 -10.11 -8.17
N GLY A 570 37.03 -11.13 -8.12
CA GLY A 570 37.30 -12.43 -7.52
C GLY A 570 38.46 -13.15 -8.20
N TYR A 571 38.52 -13.15 -9.53
CA TYR A 571 39.65 -13.71 -10.28
C TYR A 571 40.91 -12.86 -10.19
N LEU A 572 40.80 -11.53 -10.26
CA LEU A 572 41.96 -10.63 -10.20
C LEU A 572 42.69 -10.70 -8.85
N LEU A 573 41.95 -10.90 -7.76
CA LEU A 573 42.47 -10.94 -6.39
C LEU A 573 42.54 -12.35 -5.81
N ASP A 574 42.15 -13.36 -6.59
CA ASP A 574 42.08 -14.77 -6.20
C ASP A 574 41.30 -14.92 -4.87
N LEU A 575 40.10 -14.31 -4.87
CA LEU A 575 39.08 -14.29 -3.81
C LEU A 575 37.74 -14.87 -4.31
N HIS A 576 37.74 -15.56 -5.45
CA HIS A 576 36.53 -16.12 -6.08
C HIS A 576 35.75 -17.04 -5.12
N SER A 577 36.43 -18.03 -4.51
CA SER A 577 35.86 -18.96 -3.53
C SER A 577 35.25 -18.23 -2.31
N TYR A 578 35.85 -17.12 -1.86
CA TYR A 578 35.32 -16.32 -0.76
C TYR A 578 34.06 -15.53 -1.13
N LEU A 579 34.03 -14.90 -2.31
CA LEU A 579 32.94 -14.01 -2.72
C LEU A 579 31.72 -14.72 -3.32
N LEU A 580 31.95 -15.80 -4.08
CA LEU A 580 30.92 -16.48 -4.87
C LEU A 580 30.68 -17.94 -4.44
N GLY A 581 31.56 -18.50 -3.62
CA GLY A 581 31.60 -19.95 -3.36
C GLY A 581 32.24 -20.72 -4.52
N ASP A 582 32.61 -21.97 -4.26
CA ASP A 582 33.06 -22.87 -5.31
C ASP A 582 31.82 -23.45 -6.00
N GLN A 583 31.56 -23.04 -7.25
CA GLN A 583 30.62 -23.78 -8.09
C GLN A 583 31.24 -25.16 -8.31
N GLU A 584 30.56 -26.23 -7.89
CA GLU A 584 30.89 -27.57 -8.35
C GLU A 584 30.79 -27.61 -9.88
N GLU A 585 31.92 -27.52 -10.56
CA GLU A 585 32.08 -28.00 -11.93
C GLU A 585 31.92 -29.52 -11.91
N ASN A 586 30.68 -30.01 -11.89
CA ASN A 586 30.40 -31.43 -12.11
C ASN A 586 29.28 -31.65 -13.14
N GLU A 587 29.50 -31.14 -14.35
CA GLU A 587 28.77 -31.56 -15.56
C GLU A 587 29.73 -32.09 -16.66
N GLY A 588 30.81 -32.79 -16.27
CA GLY A 588 31.83 -33.14 -17.26
C GLY A 588 32.80 -34.27 -16.95
N ASN A 589 32.44 -35.32 -16.19
CA ASN A 589 32.97 -36.68 -16.36
C ASN A 589 32.54 -37.59 -15.21
N GLN A 590 31.58 -38.48 -15.46
CA GLN A 590 31.58 -39.79 -14.82
C GLN A 590 30.91 -40.82 -15.75
N PRO A 591 31.59 -41.95 -16.03
CA PRO A 591 31.05 -42.97 -16.91
C PRO A 591 29.91 -43.70 -16.22
N ALA A 592 28.90 -44.06 -17.02
CA ALA A 592 27.77 -44.88 -16.63
C ALA A 592 28.21 -46.11 -15.84
N ASN A 593 27.84 -46.18 -14.57
CA ASN A 593 27.67 -47.46 -13.90
C ASN A 593 26.21 -47.60 -13.48
N ASN A 594 25.60 -48.61 -14.06
CA ASN A 594 24.21 -48.97 -13.97
C ASN A 594 24.09 -49.97 -12.81
N ASN A 595 23.38 -49.60 -11.74
CA ASN A 595 22.74 -50.58 -10.85
C ASN A 595 21.67 -49.91 -9.97
N ASN A 596 20.42 -50.12 -10.38
CA ASN A 596 19.20 -50.31 -9.57
C ASN A 596 19.21 -49.84 -8.10
N ASN A 597 18.38 -48.83 -7.77
CA ASN A 597 17.04 -49.10 -7.26
C ASN A 597 16.18 -47.84 -7.12
N ASN A 598 14.90 -48.03 -7.43
CA ASN A 598 13.77 -47.13 -7.38
C ASN A 598 13.68 -46.24 -6.12
N ASN A 599 13.55 -44.93 -6.32
CA ASN A 599 12.40 -44.14 -5.84
C ASN A 599 12.45 -42.74 -6.44
N GLN A 600 11.52 -42.47 -7.34
CA GLN A 600 11.31 -41.18 -7.97
C GLN A 600 9.82 -40.86 -7.80
N PRO A 601 9.40 -39.85 -7.03
CA PRO A 601 8.05 -39.34 -7.11
C PRO A 601 7.94 -38.40 -8.33
N PRO A 602 6.77 -38.37 -8.99
CA PRO A 602 6.64 -37.94 -10.37
C PRO A 602 6.72 -36.41 -10.48
N ARG A 603 7.62 -35.96 -11.36
CA ARG A 603 7.64 -34.61 -11.91
C ARG A 603 6.43 -34.45 -12.83
N ASN A 604 5.30 -34.02 -12.26
CA ASN A 604 4.13 -33.70 -13.06
C ASN A 604 4.42 -32.44 -13.90
N ASN A 605 4.41 -32.64 -15.20
CA ASN A 605 4.76 -31.68 -16.21
C ASN A 605 3.48 -30.93 -16.62
N ASN A 606 3.05 -29.96 -15.83
CA ASN A 606 1.99 -29.04 -16.23
C ASN A 606 2.58 -27.70 -16.69
N ASN A 607 2.87 -27.67 -17.99
CA ASN A 607 2.79 -26.45 -18.78
C ASN A 607 1.36 -25.90 -18.70
N ASN A 608 1.12 -24.91 -17.85
CA ASN A 608 0.03 -23.97 -18.08
C ASN A 608 0.53 -22.54 -17.91
N MET A 609 1.02 -22.01 -19.02
CA MET A 609 1.16 -20.60 -19.31
C MET A 609 -0.23 -19.95 -19.24
N ASN A 610 -0.57 -19.28 -18.14
CA ASN A 610 -1.52 -18.17 -18.07
C ASN A 610 -1.63 -17.64 -16.62
N GLY A 611 -0.57 -16.96 -16.15
CA GLY A 611 -0.69 -16.04 -15.02
C GLY A 611 -0.89 -14.62 -15.58
N ILE A 612 -2.09 -14.08 -15.43
CA ILE A 612 -2.38 -12.66 -15.68
C ILE A 612 -1.69 -11.89 -14.53
N PRO A 613 -0.78 -10.95 -14.80
CA PRO A 613 -0.19 -10.15 -13.74
C PRO A 613 -1.22 -9.11 -13.29
N VAL A 614 -1.72 -9.26 -12.06
CA VAL A 614 -2.41 -8.17 -11.36
C VAL A 614 -1.36 -7.09 -11.09
N VAL A 615 -1.47 -5.97 -11.81
CA VAL A 615 -0.52 -4.86 -11.73
C VAL A 615 -1.09 -3.76 -10.85
N GLY A 616 -0.51 -3.68 -9.65
CA GLY A 616 -0.71 -2.58 -8.71
C GLY A 616 0.46 -2.40 -7.73
N GLU A 617 1.36 -3.37 -7.59
CA GLU A 617 2.40 -3.35 -6.55
C GLU A 617 3.82 -3.57 -7.12
N GLY A 618 4.24 -2.75 -8.08
CA GLY A 618 5.52 -2.90 -8.79
C GLY A 618 6.80 -2.70 -7.95
N LEU A 619 6.68 -2.28 -6.69
CA LEU A 619 7.82 -2.18 -5.77
C LEU A 619 7.55 -2.83 -4.41
N HIS A 620 6.31 -2.72 -3.90
CA HIS A 620 5.90 -3.35 -2.64
C HIS A 620 5.72 -4.87 -2.78
N ALA A 621 5.12 -5.40 -3.84
CA ALA A 621 5.01 -6.85 -4.03
C ALA A 621 6.35 -7.49 -4.40
N ALA A 622 7.25 -6.74 -5.07
CA ALA A 622 8.64 -7.18 -5.22
C ALA A 622 9.39 -7.18 -3.88
N HIS A 623 9.10 -6.24 -2.98
CA HIS A 623 9.62 -6.23 -1.60
C HIS A 623 9.01 -7.37 -0.76
N GLN A 624 7.74 -7.71 -1.00
CA GLN A 624 7.00 -8.76 -0.30
C GLN A 624 7.37 -10.16 -0.80
N ALA A 625 7.65 -10.33 -2.10
CA ALA A 625 8.21 -11.55 -2.66
C ALA A 625 9.65 -11.82 -2.18
N ILE A 626 10.39 -10.78 -1.78
CA ILE A 626 11.70 -10.91 -1.15
C ILE A 626 11.59 -11.45 0.29
N LEU A 627 10.48 -11.21 1.00
CA LEU A 627 10.27 -11.74 2.36
C LEU A 627 10.12 -13.26 2.40
N GLN A 628 9.77 -13.90 1.28
CA GLN A 628 9.48 -15.34 1.22
C GLN A 628 10.66 -16.22 0.77
N GLN A 629 11.83 -15.66 0.41
CA GLN A 629 12.89 -16.41 -0.30
C GLN A 629 14.22 -16.66 0.43
N GLY A 630 14.32 -16.50 1.76
CA GLY A 630 15.63 -16.70 2.41
C GLY A 630 15.58 -17.22 3.83
N GLY A 631 15.40 -18.53 4.01
CA GLY A 631 15.78 -19.19 5.25
C GLY A 631 17.31 -19.15 5.47
N PRO A 632 17.78 -19.35 6.71
CA PRO A 632 19.21 -19.31 7.03
C PRO A 632 19.95 -20.47 6.34
N VAL A 633 20.68 -20.14 5.29
CA VAL A 633 21.62 -21.06 4.64
C VAL A 633 22.84 -21.23 5.54
N GLY A 634 23.09 -22.49 5.93
CA GLY A 634 24.19 -22.88 6.81
C GLY A 634 25.59 -22.48 6.32
N PHE A 635 26.58 -22.64 7.18
CA PHE A 635 27.97 -22.32 6.89
C PHE A 635 28.48 -23.12 5.66
N GLN A 636 28.72 -22.43 4.54
CA GLN A 636 29.43 -23.01 3.41
C GLN A 636 30.97 -22.90 3.62
N PRO A 637 31.76 -23.95 3.37
CA PRO A 637 33.22 -23.84 3.41
C PRO A 637 33.73 -22.93 2.27
N TYR A 638 34.87 -22.26 2.49
CA TYR A 638 35.57 -21.49 1.45
C TYR A 638 37.09 -21.67 1.57
N HIS A 639 37.78 -21.58 0.45
CA HIS A 639 39.24 -21.66 0.42
C HIS A 639 39.87 -20.31 0.82
N GLN A 640 40.68 -20.28 1.89
CA GLN A 640 41.39 -19.09 2.32
C GLN A 640 42.76 -18.97 1.62
N PRO A 641 42.97 -18.00 0.72
CA PRO A 641 44.25 -17.82 0.04
C PRO A 641 45.36 -17.24 0.95
N PRO A 642 46.64 -17.42 0.58
CA PRO A 642 47.76 -16.81 1.30
C PRO A 642 47.69 -15.28 1.25
N ARG A 643 47.97 -14.63 2.40
CA ARG A 643 47.84 -13.16 2.60
C ARG A 643 46.40 -12.64 2.45
N PHE A 644 45.42 -13.42 2.89
CA PHE A 644 44.00 -13.06 2.91
C PHE A 644 43.69 -11.61 3.34
N PRO A 645 44.15 -11.08 4.50
CA PRO A 645 43.78 -9.73 4.94
C PRO A 645 44.29 -8.62 4.00
N PHE A 646 45.46 -8.81 3.37
CA PHE A 646 45.99 -7.86 2.39
C PHE A 646 45.13 -7.85 1.12
N ARG A 647 44.68 -9.02 0.66
CA ARG A 647 43.80 -9.15 -0.50
C ARG A 647 42.42 -8.55 -0.24
N ILE A 648 41.87 -8.69 0.97
CA ILE A 648 40.65 -7.98 1.39
C ILE A 648 40.86 -6.46 1.38
N GLY A 649 42.00 -5.96 1.87
CA GLY A 649 42.35 -4.55 1.77
C GLY A 649 42.40 -4.05 0.32
N LEU A 650 42.97 -4.84 -0.59
CA LEU A 650 43.01 -4.54 -2.02
C LEU A 650 41.61 -4.57 -2.64
N LEU A 651 40.76 -5.52 -2.24
CA LEU A 651 39.35 -5.60 -2.68
C LEU A 651 38.59 -4.32 -2.28
N ILE A 652 38.74 -3.86 -1.04
CA ILE A 652 38.11 -2.62 -0.57
C ILE A 652 38.63 -1.42 -1.36
N ALA A 653 39.94 -1.33 -1.61
CA ALA A 653 40.52 -0.26 -2.42
C ALA A 653 39.99 -0.29 -3.88
N PHE A 654 39.91 -1.48 -4.48
CA PHE A 654 39.35 -1.67 -5.83
C PHE A 654 37.86 -1.30 -5.88
N MET A 655 37.09 -1.67 -4.86
CA MET A 655 35.69 -1.27 -4.70
C MET A 655 35.55 0.26 -4.57
N CYS A 656 36.38 0.91 -3.75
CA CYS A 656 36.39 2.37 -3.61
C CYS A 656 36.71 3.09 -4.94
N ILE A 657 37.70 2.60 -5.68
CA ILE A 657 38.07 3.18 -7.00
C ILE A 657 36.95 2.98 -8.01
N THR A 658 36.37 1.77 -8.08
CA THR A 658 35.29 1.46 -9.03
C THR A 658 34.01 2.23 -8.70
N LEU A 659 33.66 2.40 -7.43
CA LEU A 659 32.57 3.27 -6.98
C LEU A 659 32.82 4.75 -7.32
N LEU A 660 34.04 5.25 -7.13
CA LEU A 660 34.43 6.62 -7.50
C LEU A 660 34.27 6.85 -9.00
N VAL A 661 34.78 5.94 -9.83
CA VAL A 661 34.68 6.02 -11.29
C VAL A 661 33.22 5.91 -11.75
N ALA A 662 32.46 4.95 -11.21
CA ALA A 662 31.05 4.78 -11.52
C ALA A 662 30.23 6.03 -11.14
N SER A 663 30.52 6.64 -9.98
CA SER A 663 29.89 7.90 -9.59
C SER A 663 30.27 9.06 -10.52
N LEU A 664 31.55 9.21 -10.86
CA LEU A 664 32.00 10.24 -11.80
C LEU A 664 31.26 10.13 -13.13
N VAL A 665 31.12 8.91 -13.67
CA VAL A 665 30.35 8.64 -14.89
C VAL A 665 28.87 8.97 -14.67
N CYS A 666 28.26 8.53 -13.57
CA CYS A 666 26.85 8.78 -13.28
C CYS A 666 26.51 10.28 -13.15
N LEU A 667 27.40 11.07 -12.55
CA LEU A 667 27.21 12.51 -12.40
C LEU A 667 27.48 13.26 -13.71
N THR A 668 28.44 12.85 -14.53
CA THR A 668 28.86 13.62 -15.71
C THR A 668 28.18 13.18 -17.01
N LEU A 669 28.09 11.88 -17.28
CA LEU A 669 27.70 11.35 -18.59
C LEU A 669 26.23 11.63 -18.95
N PRO A 670 25.24 11.42 -18.05
CA PRO A 670 23.86 11.84 -18.31
C PRO A 670 23.73 13.33 -18.56
N VAL A 671 24.29 14.19 -17.69
CA VAL A 671 24.17 15.65 -17.85
C VAL A 671 24.87 16.13 -19.12
N PHE A 672 26.03 15.57 -19.47
CA PHE A 672 26.74 15.90 -20.71
C PHE A 672 25.92 15.51 -21.96
N ALA A 673 25.41 14.27 -22.01
CA ALA A 673 24.55 13.80 -23.11
C ALA A 673 23.25 14.63 -23.20
N GLY A 674 22.69 15.01 -22.06
CA GLY A 674 21.50 15.85 -21.95
C GLY A 674 21.70 17.26 -22.47
N ARG A 675 22.77 17.94 -22.03
CA ARG A 675 23.15 19.28 -22.53
C ARG A 675 23.43 19.25 -24.02
N TRP A 676 24.13 18.22 -24.50
CA TRP A 676 24.36 18.01 -25.93
C TRP A 676 23.04 17.87 -26.70
N LEU A 677 22.12 17.03 -26.23
CA LEU A 677 20.81 16.84 -26.87
C LEU A 677 19.98 18.14 -26.88
N MET A 678 19.93 18.84 -25.75
CA MET A 678 19.15 20.07 -25.63
C MET A 678 19.73 21.22 -26.46
N SER A 679 21.04 21.22 -26.72
CA SER A 679 21.67 22.25 -27.58
C SER A 679 21.12 22.28 -29.01
N PHE A 680 20.50 21.21 -29.48
CA PHE A 680 19.84 21.19 -30.80
C PHE A 680 18.49 21.92 -30.83
N TRP A 681 17.83 22.05 -29.67
CA TRP A 681 16.45 22.58 -29.57
C TRP A 681 16.38 23.96 -28.94
N THR A 682 17.29 24.26 -28.02
CA THR A 682 17.33 25.55 -27.30
C THR A 682 18.61 26.28 -27.64
N ASP A 683 18.46 27.50 -28.19
CA ASP A 683 19.56 28.42 -28.48
C ASP A 683 20.26 28.87 -27.17
N ASN A 684 21.20 28.06 -26.65
CA ASN A 684 22.06 28.32 -25.48
C ASN A 684 21.37 28.83 -24.19
N SER A 685 20.05 28.75 -24.08
CA SER A 685 19.33 29.14 -22.86
C SER A 685 19.65 28.16 -21.73
N LYS A 686 19.85 28.67 -20.51
CA LYS A 686 20.07 27.84 -19.32
C LYS A 686 18.78 27.08 -19.00
N ILE A 687 18.76 25.79 -19.30
CA ILE A 687 17.66 24.88 -18.92
C ILE A 687 17.94 24.31 -17.53
N HIS A 688 16.89 23.97 -16.78
CA HIS A 688 17.03 23.23 -15.52
C HIS A 688 17.77 21.91 -15.74
N GLU A 689 18.81 21.69 -14.93
CA GLU A 689 19.68 20.51 -15.11
C GLU A 689 19.01 19.19 -14.74
N LEU A 690 17.88 19.23 -14.03
CA LEU A 690 17.08 18.04 -13.83
C LEU A 690 16.56 17.48 -15.17
N TYR A 691 16.17 18.35 -16.10
CA TYR A 691 15.69 17.95 -17.42
C TYR A 691 16.83 17.45 -18.31
N THR A 692 18.00 18.10 -18.27
CA THR A 692 19.19 17.65 -19.01
C THR A 692 19.65 16.29 -18.48
N ALA A 693 19.76 16.13 -17.16
CA ALA A 693 20.16 14.86 -16.52
C ALA A 693 19.20 13.73 -16.88
N ALA A 694 17.89 13.95 -16.80
CA ALA A 694 16.91 12.93 -17.14
C ALA A 694 16.95 12.56 -18.63
N CYS A 695 16.89 13.54 -19.55
CA CYS A 695 16.95 13.27 -20.98
C CYS A 695 18.24 12.54 -21.36
N GLY A 696 19.38 12.97 -20.79
CA GLY A 696 20.65 12.32 -21.02
C GLY A 696 20.73 10.90 -20.46
N LEU A 697 20.15 10.64 -19.28
CA LEU A 697 20.04 9.28 -18.74
C LEU A 697 19.25 8.37 -19.69
N TYR A 698 18.16 8.85 -20.29
CA TYR A 698 17.42 8.12 -21.32
C TYR A 698 18.25 7.84 -22.57
N VAL A 699 18.98 8.84 -23.08
CA VAL A 699 19.87 8.66 -24.23
C VAL A 699 20.93 7.60 -23.92
N CYS A 700 21.52 7.65 -22.73
CA CYS A 700 22.53 6.68 -22.30
C CYS A 700 21.93 5.28 -22.19
N TRP A 701 20.76 5.15 -21.57
CA TRP A 701 20.05 3.87 -21.42
C TRP A 701 19.65 3.28 -22.78
N LEU A 702 19.07 4.10 -23.68
CA LEU A 702 18.71 3.70 -25.04
C LEU A 702 19.94 3.29 -25.85
N SER A 703 21.06 4.00 -25.70
CA SER A 703 22.31 3.68 -26.37
C SER A 703 22.88 2.35 -25.88
N ILE A 704 22.92 2.12 -24.56
CA ILE A 704 23.37 0.85 -23.97
C ILE A 704 22.47 -0.29 -24.46
N ARG A 705 21.15 -0.13 -24.40
CA ARG A 705 20.18 -1.14 -24.86
C ARG A 705 20.27 -1.39 -26.36
N GLY A 706 20.49 -0.35 -27.16
CA GLY A 706 20.72 -0.46 -28.59
C GLY A 706 21.99 -1.26 -28.89
N ILE A 707 23.09 -0.96 -28.21
CA ILE A 707 24.37 -1.68 -28.36
C ILE A 707 24.22 -3.15 -27.96
N THR A 708 23.59 -3.46 -26.82
CA THR A 708 23.43 -4.86 -26.39
C THR A 708 22.55 -5.66 -27.35
N LEU A 709 21.47 -5.07 -27.88
CA LEU A 709 20.64 -5.70 -28.91
C LEU A 709 21.41 -5.91 -30.22
N LEU A 710 22.18 -4.91 -30.65
CA LEU A 710 23.01 -5.02 -31.85
C LEU A 710 24.07 -6.13 -31.70
N LEU A 711 24.75 -6.21 -30.57
CA LEU A 711 25.71 -7.27 -30.27
C LEU A 711 25.05 -8.65 -30.22
N ALA A 712 23.82 -8.76 -29.71
CA ALA A 712 23.06 -10.01 -29.70
C ALA A 712 22.59 -10.45 -31.10
N TRP A 713 22.29 -9.49 -31.98
CA TRP A 713 21.82 -9.79 -33.34
C TRP A 713 22.95 -10.00 -34.36
N MET A 714 24.13 -9.40 -34.13
CA MET A 714 25.33 -9.59 -34.95
C MET A 714 25.65 -11.06 -35.32
N PRO A 715 25.62 -12.03 -34.39
CA PRO A 715 25.91 -13.43 -34.70
C PRO A 715 24.81 -14.17 -35.49
N GLN A 716 23.58 -13.64 -35.57
CA GLN A 716 22.44 -14.31 -36.21
C GLN A 716 22.32 -14.05 -37.74
N GLY A 717 23.20 -13.20 -38.29
CA GLY A 717 23.29 -12.92 -39.72
C GLY A 717 22.38 -11.78 -40.22
N ARG A 718 22.79 -11.13 -41.33
CA ARG A 718 22.19 -9.90 -41.86
C ARG A 718 20.71 -10.00 -42.24
N ARG A 719 20.24 -11.18 -42.67
CA ARG A 719 18.83 -11.39 -43.07
C ARG A 719 17.88 -11.38 -41.86
N VAL A 720 18.28 -12.01 -40.75
CA VAL A 720 17.50 -12.03 -39.50
C VAL A 720 17.46 -10.62 -38.89
N ILE A 721 18.58 -9.89 -38.94
CA ILE A 721 18.65 -8.47 -38.52
C ILE A 721 17.64 -7.62 -39.32
N ALA A 722 17.59 -7.77 -40.64
CA ALA A 722 16.66 -6.99 -41.47
C ALA A 722 15.18 -7.31 -41.15
N GLN A 723 14.85 -8.58 -40.92
CA GLN A 723 13.49 -8.99 -40.51
C GLN A 723 13.11 -8.43 -39.14
N LYS A 724 14.01 -8.54 -38.15
CA LYS A 724 13.77 -7.99 -36.80
C LYS A 724 13.70 -6.46 -36.81
N ALA A 725 14.54 -5.80 -37.60
CA ALA A 725 14.47 -4.34 -37.78
C ALA A 725 13.13 -3.92 -38.39
N HIS A 726 12.61 -4.66 -39.37
CA HIS A 726 11.29 -4.39 -39.96
C HIS A 726 10.16 -4.57 -38.92
N GLU A 727 10.13 -5.69 -38.18
CA GLU A 727 9.15 -5.93 -37.10
C GLU A 727 9.19 -4.83 -36.04
N TRP A 728 10.39 -4.45 -35.59
CA TRP A 728 10.58 -3.38 -34.60
C TRP A 728 10.19 -2.02 -35.15
N SER A 729 10.51 -1.71 -36.40
CA SER A 729 10.12 -0.44 -37.02
C SER A 729 8.60 -0.28 -37.07
N LEU A 730 7.86 -1.34 -37.40
CA LEU A 730 6.40 -1.33 -37.39
C LEU A 730 5.83 -1.18 -35.97
N MET A 731 6.43 -1.88 -34.99
CA MET A 731 6.04 -1.72 -33.58
C MET A 731 6.28 -0.29 -33.11
N ILE A 732 7.44 0.30 -33.41
CA ILE A 732 7.80 1.68 -33.05
C ILE A 732 6.83 2.67 -33.70
N VAL A 733 6.48 2.49 -34.98
CA VAL A 733 5.51 3.37 -35.63
C VAL A 733 4.14 3.28 -34.94
N LYS A 734 3.65 2.07 -34.64
CA LYS A 734 2.38 1.88 -33.93
C LYS A 734 2.40 2.51 -32.54
N THR A 735 3.46 2.30 -31.76
CA THR A 735 3.60 2.86 -30.41
C THR A 735 3.71 4.38 -30.45
N VAL A 736 4.44 4.95 -31.41
CA VAL A 736 4.53 6.41 -31.59
C VAL A 736 3.17 7.01 -31.91
N ILE A 737 2.39 6.39 -32.80
CA ILE A 737 1.03 6.89 -33.11
C ILE A 737 0.15 6.85 -31.86
N VAL A 738 0.14 5.74 -31.12
CA VAL A 738 -0.63 5.63 -29.87
C VAL A 738 -0.15 6.63 -28.83
N ALA A 739 1.16 6.81 -28.66
CA ALA A 739 1.74 7.76 -27.72
C ALA A 739 1.38 9.21 -28.07
N VAL A 740 1.44 9.59 -29.35
CA VAL A 740 1.03 10.93 -29.80
C VAL A 740 -0.44 11.18 -29.47
N LEU A 741 -1.32 10.21 -29.69
CA LEU A 741 -2.76 10.36 -29.40
C LEU A 741 -3.06 10.36 -27.89
N VAL A 742 -2.55 9.38 -27.16
CA VAL A 742 -2.91 9.11 -25.75
C VAL A 742 -2.08 9.92 -24.76
N ALA A 743 -0.78 10.12 -25.01
CA ALA A 743 0.12 10.86 -24.12
C ALA A 743 0.42 12.29 -24.61
N GLY A 744 0.13 12.61 -25.88
CA GLY A 744 0.28 13.96 -26.43
C GLY A 744 -1.05 14.72 -26.48
N VAL A 745 -1.91 14.33 -27.43
CA VAL A 745 -3.14 15.07 -27.79
C VAL A 745 -4.16 15.07 -26.66
N ILE A 746 -4.52 13.91 -26.09
CA ILE A 746 -5.53 13.84 -25.01
C ILE A 746 -5.11 14.69 -23.81
N PRO A 747 -3.89 14.56 -23.25
CA PRO A 747 -3.41 15.42 -22.16
C PRO A 747 -3.42 16.89 -22.52
N LEU A 748 -2.90 17.29 -23.67
CA LEU A 748 -2.89 18.70 -24.08
C LEU A 748 -4.30 19.31 -24.10
N LEU A 749 -5.27 18.59 -24.67
CA LEU A 749 -6.66 19.05 -24.71
C LEU A 749 -7.30 19.10 -23.31
N LEU A 750 -7.02 18.10 -22.47
CA LEU A 750 -7.54 18.04 -21.11
C LEU A 750 -6.98 19.17 -20.23
N GLY A 751 -5.69 19.44 -20.33
CA GLY A 751 -5.04 20.53 -19.61
C GLY A 751 -5.49 21.90 -20.07
N LEU A 752 -5.63 22.10 -21.39
CA LEU A 752 -6.21 23.33 -21.94
C LEU A 752 -7.64 23.56 -21.43
N LEU A 753 -8.46 22.50 -21.38
CA LEU A 753 -9.82 22.59 -20.85
C LEU A 753 -9.81 22.98 -19.37
N PHE A 754 -8.97 22.33 -18.56
CA PHE A 754 -8.82 22.66 -17.14
C PHE A 754 -8.36 24.11 -16.92
N GLN A 755 -7.39 24.56 -17.72
CA GLN A 755 -6.90 25.94 -17.69
C GLN A 755 -8.02 26.94 -17.99
N LEU A 756 -8.88 26.67 -18.97
CA LEU A 756 -9.99 27.55 -19.35
C LEU A 756 -11.17 27.51 -18.38
N VAL A 757 -11.46 26.36 -17.78
CA VAL A 757 -12.61 26.18 -16.87
C VAL A 757 -12.30 26.68 -15.46
N ILE A 758 -11.11 26.39 -14.92
CA ILE A 758 -10.80 26.58 -13.50
C ILE A 758 -9.73 27.65 -13.32
N VAL A 759 -8.55 27.46 -13.91
CA VAL A 759 -7.38 28.30 -13.59
C VAL A 759 -7.56 29.73 -14.08
N ALA A 760 -7.97 29.91 -15.34
CA ALA A 760 -8.16 31.23 -15.91
C ALA A 760 -9.19 32.04 -15.11
N PRO A 761 -10.44 31.58 -14.89
CA PRO A 761 -11.43 32.35 -14.13
C PRO A 761 -11.01 32.71 -12.70
N LEU A 762 -10.25 31.85 -12.02
CA LEU A 762 -9.82 32.07 -10.63
C LEU A 762 -8.56 32.94 -10.50
N ARG A 763 -7.59 32.78 -11.41
CA ARG A 763 -6.25 33.34 -11.25
C ARG A 763 -6.07 34.73 -11.84
N VAL A 764 -6.61 34.98 -13.04
CA VAL A 764 -6.32 36.23 -13.78
C VAL A 764 -7.55 37.13 -13.80
N GLN A 765 -7.31 38.42 -13.51
CA GLN A 765 -8.34 39.46 -13.41
C GLN A 765 -8.94 39.77 -14.80
N LEU A 766 -10.12 40.39 -14.84
CA LEU A 766 -10.90 40.61 -16.09
C LEU A 766 -10.24 41.61 -17.05
N ASP A 767 -9.37 42.47 -16.56
CA ASP A 767 -8.58 43.46 -17.31
C ASP A 767 -7.33 42.85 -17.97
N GLN A 768 -6.97 41.61 -17.62
CA GLN A 768 -5.75 40.94 -18.08
C GLN A 768 -6.07 39.72 -18.97
N THR A 769 -5.30 39.55 -20.04
CA THR A 769 -5.43 38.37 -20.92
C THR A 769 -4.64 37.18 -20.36
N PRO A 770 -5.22 35.97 -20.30
CA PRO A 770 -4.47 34.78 -19.92
C PRO A 770 -3.43 34.44 -21.00
N LEU A 771 -2.19 34.19 -20.58
CA LEU A 771 -1.15 33.64 -21.45
C LEU A 771 -1.22 32.12 -21.43
N PHE A 772 -1.15 31.50 -22.61
CA PHE A 772 -1.19 30.05 -22.77
C PHE A 772 0.19 29.52 -23.10
N TYR A 773 0.62 28.51 -22.35
CA TYR A 773 1.88 27.82 -22.56
C TYR A 773 1.55 26.34 -22.84
N PRO A 774 1.55 25.90 -24.11
CA PRO A 774 1.09 24.56 -24.50
C PRO A 774 1.78 23.42 -23.74
N TRP A 775 3.05 23.58 -23.39
CA TRP A 775 3.79 22.59 -22.62
C TRP A 775 3.34 22.48 -21.16
N GLN A 776 2.91 23.59 -20.54
CA GLN A 776 2.36 23.60 -19.18
C GLN A 776 0.99 22.96 -19.15
N ASP A 777 0.15 23.33 -20.12
CA ASP A 777 -1.18 22.75 -20.28
C ASP A 777 -1.06 21.25 -20.52
N TRP A 778 -0.13 20.81 -21.37
CA TRP A 778 0.16 19.39 -21.56
C TRP A 778 0.56 18.68 -20.26
N ALA A 779 1.50 19.23 -19.47
CA ALA A 779 1.95 18.61 -18.22
C ALA A 779 0.81 18.48 -17.20
N LEU A 780 0.03 19.54 -17.04
CA LEU A 780 -1.16 19.54 -16.18
C LEU A 780 -2.18 18.50 -16.68
N GLY A 781 -2.36 18.40 -18.00
CA GLY A 781 -3.19 17.40 -18.64
C GLY A 781 -2.77 15.96 -18.37
N VAL A 782 -1.47 15.65 -18.33
CA VAL A 782 -0.96 14.30 -18.03
C VAL A 782 -1.31 13.93 -16.60
N LEU A 783 -1.17 14.85 -15.65
CA LEU A 783 -1.56 14.65 -14.26
C LEU A 783 -3.06 14.37 -14.13
N HIS A 784 -3.90 15.16 -14.80
CA HIS A 784 -5.35 14.92 -14.81
C HIS A 784 -5.72 13.61 -15.49
N ALA A 785 -5.08 13.25 -16.61
CA ALA A 785 -5.31 11.99 -17.29
C ALA A 785 -4.98 10.80 -16.38
N LYS A 786 -3.90 10.89 -15.58
CA LYS A 786 -3.53 9.88 -14.59
C LYS A 786 -4.56 9.74 -13.47
N ILE A 787 -5.06 10.87 -12.94
CA ILE A 787 -6.13 10.87 -11.92
C ILE A 787 -7.41 10.25 -12.49
N ILE A 788 -7.82 10.66 -13.69
CA ILE A 788 -9.01 10.12 -14.37
C ILE A 788 -8.83 8.62 -14.59
N ALA A 789 -7.67 8.17 -15.10
CA ALA A 789 -7.40 6.75 -15.29
C ALA A 789 -7.49 5.96 -13.97
N ALA A 790 -6.91 6.47 -12.88
CA ALA A 790 -6.98 5.83 -11.57
C ALA A 790 -8.43 5.71 -11.07
N ILE A 791 -9.20 6.79 -11.12
CA ILE A 791 -10.64 6.78 -10.74
C ILE A 791 -11.43 5.83 -11.64
N THR A 792 -11.14 5.79 -12.95
CA THR A 792 -11.84 4.90 -13.89
C THR A 792 -11.57 3.42 -13.60
N LEU A 793 -10.36 3.08 -13.14
CA LEU A 793 -9.97 1.71 -12.79
C LEU A 793 -10.53 1.29 -11.43
N MET A 794 -10.57 2.20 -10.45
CA MET A 794 -11.20 1.98 -9.14
C MET A 794 -12.74 1.96 -9.20
N GLY A 795 -13.32 2.60 -10.21
CA GLY A 795 -14.76 2.70 -10.39
C GLY A 795 -15.45 1.42 -10.89
N PRO A 796 -16.78 1.46 -11.04
CA PRO A 796 -17.59 0.33 -11.50
C PRO A 796 -17.24 -0.08 -12.94
N GLN A 797 -17.63 -1.29 -13.33
CA GLN A 797 -17.42 -1.83 -14.67
C GLN A 797 -18.21 -1.02 -15.73
N TRP A 798 -17.50 -0.13 -16.41
CA TRP A 798 -18.01 0.74 -17.47
C TRP A 798 -17.09 0.71 -18.68
N TRP A 799 -17.60 1.19 -19.83
CA TRP A 799 -16.95 1.02 -21.13
C TRP A 799 -15.48 1.48 -21.16
N LEU A 800 -15.13 2.57 -20.47
CA LEU A 800 -13.78 3.13 -20.50
C LEU A 800 -12.79 2.26 -19.71
N LYS A 801 -13.20 1.73 -18.54
CA LYS A 801 -12.40 0.77 -17.75
C LYS A 801 -12.08 -0.48 -18.58
N THR A 802 -13.09 -1.09 -19.17
CA THR A 802 -12.92 -2.30 -20.00
C THR A 802 -11.98 -2.07 -21.18
N VAL A 803 -12.06 -0.90 -21.84
CA VAL A 803 -11.16 -0.56 -22.95
C VAL A 803 -9.71 -0.38 -22.46
N ILE A 804 -9.49 0.30 -21.33
CA ILE A 804 -8.15 0.49 -20.76
C ILE A 804 -7.54 -0.86 -20.33
N GLU A 805 -8.32 -1.70 -19.62
CA GLU A 805 -7.90 -3.04 -19.20
C GLU A 805 -7.54 -3.92 -20.39
N GLN A 806 -8.33 -3.88 -21.47
CA GLN A 806 -8.04 -4.65 -22.69
C GLN A 806 -6.77 -4.16 -23.40
N VAL A 807 -6.55 -2.84 -23.48
CA VAL A 807 -5.31 -2.27 -24.03
C VAL A 807 -4.11 -2.69 -23.20
N TYR A 808 -4.27 -2.71 -21.88
CA TYR A 808 -3.25 -3.16 -20.95
C TYR A 808 -2.92 -4.66 -21.13
N ALA A 809 -3.93 -5.52 -21.18
CA ALA A 809 -3.80 -6.97 -21.35
C ALA A 809 -3.11 -7.37 -22.67
N ASN A 810 -3.39 -6.65 -23.76
CA ASN A 810 -2.76 -6.93 -25.07
C ASN A 810 -1.25 -6.61 -25.09
N GLY A 811 -0.78 -5.71 -24.22
CA GLY A 811 0.61 -5.30 -24.10
C GLY A 811 1.17 -4.54 -25.32
N ILE A 812 2.42 -4.05 -25.19
CA ILE A 812 3.07 -3.18 -26.19
C ILE A 812 3.43 -3.94 -27.49
N ARG A 813 3.65 -5.25 -27.42
CA ARG A 813 4.03 -6.06 -28.59
C ARG A 813 2.87 -6.31 -29.56
N ASN A 814 1.64 -6.43 -29.05
CA ASN A 814 0.46 -6.77 -29.84
C ASN A 814 -0.56 -5.61 -29.83
N ILE A 815 -0.10 -4.38 -30.12
CA ILE A 815 -0.97 -3.21 -30.17
C ILE A 815 -1.93 -3.29 -31.37
N ASP A 816 -3.22 -3.36 -31.08
CA ASP A 816 -4.30 -3.14 -32.04
C ASP A 816 -4.60 -1.64 -32.14
N LEU A 817 -3.97 -1.00 -33.14
CA LEU A 817 -4.11 0.44 -33.40
C LEU A 817 -5.57 0.82 -33.72
N HIS A 818 -6.28 -0.04 -34.45
CA HIS A 818 -7.64 0.24 -34.89
C HIS A 818 -8.59 0.25 -33.69
N PHE A 819 -8.45 -0.72 -32.79
CA PHE A 819 -9.20 -0.76 -31.54
C PHE A 819 -8.95 0.47 -30.68
N ILE A 820 -7.68 0.84 -30.45
CA ILE A 820 -7.33 2.00 -29.61
C ILE A 820 -7.88 3.30 -30.20
N ILE A 821 -7.74 3.50 -31.51
CA ILE A 821 -8.23 4.74 -32.14
C ILE A 821 -9.75 4.82 -32.06
N GLN A 822 -10.47 3.75 -32.39
CA GLN A 822 -11.93 3.81 -32.45
C GLN A 822 -12.61 3.77 -31.08
N LYS A 823 -12.08 3.00 -30.14
CA LYS A 823 -12.71 2.77 -28.84
C LYS A 823 -12.19 3.67 -27.74
N LEU A 824 -10.97 4.20 -27.85
CA LEU A 824 -10.37 5.07 -26.83
C LEU A 824 -10.11 6.49 -27.35
N ALA A 825 -9.22 6.65 -28.33
CA ALA A 825 -8.69 7.96 -28.68
C ALA A 825 -9.74 8.86 -29.36
N ALA A 826 -10.41 8.39 -30.40
CA ALA A 826 -11.36 9.21 -31.16
C ALA A 826 -12.57 9.68 -30.33
N PRO A 827 -13.24 8.84 -29.51
CA PRO A 827 -14.34 9.30 -28.66
C PRO A 827 -13.90 10.35 -27.63
N VAL A 828 -12.76 10.13 -26.96
CA VAL A 828 -12.25 11.04 -25.93
C VAL A 828 -11.79 12.36 -26.54
N ILE A 829 -11.00 12.31 -27.62
CA ILE A 829 -10.55 13.51 -28.34
C ILE A 829 -11.75 14.30 -28.86
N SER A 830 -12.75 13.62 -29.44
CA SER A 830 -13.96 14.29 -29.94
C SER A 830 -14.74 14.98 -28.82
N ALA A 831 -14.91 14.33 -27.68
CA ALA A 831 -15.59 14.93 -26.52
C ALA A 831 -14.84 16.15 -25.97
N LEU A 832 -13.50 16.06 -25.84
CA LEU A 832 -12.66 17.18 -25.40
C LEU A 832 -12.67 18.33 -26.39
N LEU A 833 -12.54 18.06 -27.70
CA LEU A 833 -12.62 19.07 -28.74
C LEU A 833 -13.99 19.75 -28.76
N LEU A 834 -15.08 19.01 -28.65
CA LEU A 834 -16.42 19.60 -28.54
C LEU A 834 -16.54 20.52 -27.32
N SER A 835 -15.99 20.09 -26.18
CA SER A 835 -16.00 20.87 -24.93
C SER A 835 -15.16 22.16 -25.02
N LEU A 836 -14.14 22.19 -25.88
CA LEU A 836 -13.32 23.37 -26.14
C LEU A 836 -13.91 24.28 -27.22
N CYS A 837 -14.39 23.70 -28.32
CA CYS A 837 -14.86 24.46 -29.49
C CYS A 837 -16.23 25.10 -29.26
N VAL A 838 -17.18 24.42 -28.60
CA VAL A 838 -18.54 24.95 -28.41
C VAL A 838 -18.55 26.28 -27.64
N PRO A 839 -17.90 26.40 -26.46
CA PRO A 839 -17.83 27.68 -25.75
C PRO A 839 -17.10 28.77 -26.55
N TYR A 840 -16.05 28.40 -27.28
CA TYR A 840 -15.30 29.33 -28.12
C TYR A 840 -16.16 29.94 -29.24
N VAL A 841 -16.91 29.10 -29.96
CA VAL A 841 -17.82 29.54 -31.02
C VAL A 841 -18.93 30.44 -30.47
N ILE A 842 -19.45 30.16 -29.27
CA ILE A 842 -20.45 31.00 -28.61
C ILE A 842 -19.86 32.36 -28.24
N ALA A 843 -18.68 32.37 -27.61
CA ALA A 843 -18.03 33.61 -27.16
C ALA A 843 -17.61 34.51 -28.32
N VAL A 844 -16.90 33.97 -29.32
CA VAL A 844 -16.30 34.77 -30.40
C VAL A 844 -17.24 34.94 -31.60
N GLY A 845 -18.08 33.95 -31.88
CA GLY A 845 -18.97 33.97 -33.04
C GLY A 845 -20.33 34.59 -32.71
N ILE A 846 -21.05 34.02 -31.74
CA ILE A 846 -22.44 34.36 -31.48
C ILE A 846 -22.57 35.67 -30.70
N THR A 847 -21.73 35.89 -29.68
CA THR A 847 -21.86 37.04 -28.78
C THR A 847 -21.70 38.40 -29.49
N PRO A 848 -20.75 38.60 -30.44
CA PRO A 848 -20.65 39.86 -31.18
C PRO A 848 -21.86 40.13 -32.10
N LEU A 849 -22.49 39.08 -32.65
CA LEU A 849 -23.67 39.21 -33.50
C LEU A 849 -24.89 39.76 -32.75
N ILE A 850 -24.91 39.62 -31.42
CA ILE A 850 -25.99 40.13 -30.55
C ILE A 850 -25.81 41.62 -30.22
N GLY A 851 -24.68 42.25 -30.57
CA GLY A 851 -24.45 43.69 -30.37
C GLY A 851 -24.16 44.08 -28.91
N VAL A 852 -23.45 43.21 -28.17
CA VAL A 852 -23.16 43.38 -26.73
C VAL A 852 -21.99 44.35 -26.49
N THR A 853 -21.99 45.07 -25.34
CA THR A 853 -20.88 45.94 -24.92
C THR A 853 -19.55 45.17 -24.77
N PRO A 854 -18.39 45.83 -24.99
CA PRO A 854 -17.08 45.16 -24.95
C PRO A 854 -16.74 44.55 -23.58
N GLU A 855 -17.19 45.16 -22.48
CA GLU A 855 -16.99 44.63 -21.12
C GLU A 855 -17.75 43.31 -20.91
N MET A 856 -18.99 43.25 -21.39
CA MET A 856 -19.81 42.03 -21.32
C MET A 856 -19.25 40.92 -22.24
N HIS A 857 -18.65 41.28 -23.37
CA HIS A 857 -17.96 40.31 -24.24
C HIS A 857 -16.79 39.62 -23.51
N ILE A 858 -15.96 40.39 -22.79
CA ILE A 858 -14.86 39.84 -21.98
C ILE A 858 -15.40 38.94 -20.85
N LEU A 859 -16.48 39.37 -20.20
CA LEU A 859 -17.13 38.59 -19.14
C LEU A 859 -17.67 37.24 -19.65
N VAL A 860 -18.33 37.25 -20.81
CA VAL A 860 -18.84 36.02 -21.47
C VAL A 860 -17.67 35.11 -21.85
N GLN A 861 -16.62 35.63 -22.46
CA GLN A 861 -15.44 34.85 -22.84
C GLN A 861 -14.78 34.14 -21.64
N ARG A 862 -14.81 34.76 -20.45
CA ARG A 862 -14.23 34.18 -19.23
C ARG A 862 -15.13 33.17 -18.53
N ARG A 863 -16.45 33.35 -18.56
CA ARG A 863 -17.41 32.54 -17.78
C ARG A 863 -18.14 31.46 -18.57
N ILE A 864 -18.09 31.49 -19.91
CA ILE A 864 -18.82 30.53 -20.74
C ILE A 864 -18.37 29.07 -20.54
N TYR A 865 -17.06 28.84 -20.36
CA TYR A 865 -16.50 27.51 -20.12
C TYR A 865 -16.99 26.87 -18.81
N PRO A 866 -16.82 27.51 -17.63
CA PRO A 866 -17.37 26.95 -16.38
C PRO A 866 -18.90 26.89 -16.39
N PHE A 867 -19.59 27.83 -17.05
CA PHE A 867 -21.04 27.80 -17.16
C PHE A 867 -21.55 26.58 -17.94
N LEU A 868 -20.98 26.29 -19.12
CA LEU A 868 -21.38 25.13 -19.92
C LEU A 868 -21.01 23.81 -19.24
N LEU A 869 -19.87 23.74 -18.56
CA LEU A 869 -19.53 22.56 -17.75
C LEU A 869 -20.55 22.36 -16.63
N MET A 870 -20.95 23.41 -15.93
CA MET A 870 -22.00 23.34 -14.90
C MET A 870 -23.33 22.84 -15.49
N VAL A 871 -23.73 23.32 -16.68
CA VAL A 871 -24.95 22.84 -17.37
C VAL A 871 -24.85 21.36 -17.74
N VAL A 872 -23.73 20.92 -18.31
CA VAL A 872 -23.51 19.49 -18.64
C VAL A 872 -23.53 18.63 -17.38
N SER A 873 -22.90 19.07 -16.30
CA SER A 873 -22.94 18.40 -15.00
C SER A 873 -24.35 18.33 -14.43
N LEU A 874 -25.13 19.41 -14.51
CA LEU A 874 -26.53 19.43 -14.08
C LEU A 874 -27.41 18.49 -14.91
N LEU A 875 -27.21 18.41 -16.22
CA LEU A 875 -27.88 17.44 -17.08
C LEU A 875 -27.46 16.00 -16.73
N GLY A 876 -26.18 15.77 -16.47
CA GLY A 876 -25.68 14.49 -15.98
C GLY A 876 -26.36 14.07 -14.68
N ILE A 877 -26.40 14.97 -13.70
CA ILE A 877 -27.11 14.78 -12.43
C ILE A 877 -28.59 14.53 -12.70
N LEU A 878 -29.25 15.29 -13.57
CA LEU A 878 -30.67 15.08 -13.91
C LEU A 878 -30.91 13.70 -14.51
N THR A 879 -30.07 13.25 -15.45
CA THR A 879 -30.19 11.89 -16.02
C THR A 879 -29.96 10.81 -14.98
N PHE A 880 -29.02 11.02 -14.05
CA PHE A 880 -28.81 10.13 -12.92
C PHE A 880 -30.04 10.10 -12.01
N GLN A 881 -30.60 11.26 -11.66
CA GLN A 881 -31.83 11.37 -10.86
C GLN A 881 -33.02 10.69 -11.55
N ILE A 882 -33.16 10.80 -12.87
CA ILE A 882 -34.20 10.08 -13.63
C ILE A 882 -34.00 8.56 -13.51
N ARG A 883 -32.75 8.07 -13.58
CA ARG A 883 -32.46 6.64 -13.37
C ARG A 883 -32.78 6.19 -11.95
N GLN A 884 -32.43 7.00 -10.94
CA GLN A 884 -32.77 6.72 -9.55
C GLN A 884 -34.28 6.71 -9.35
N PHE A 885 -35.01 7.66 -9.93
CA PHE A 885 -36.46 7.68 -9.89
C PHE A 885 -37.08 6.45 -10.56
N LYS A 886 -36.51 5.98 -11.68
CA LYS A 886 -36.95 4.74 -12.31
C LYS A 886 -36.74 3.53 -11.40
N ARG A 887 -35.60 3.44 -10.71
CA ARG A 887 -35.33 2.39 -9.71
C ARG A 887 -36.32 2.47 -8.55
N LEU A 888 -36.56 3.66 -8.01
CA LEU A 888 -37.55 3.88 -6.96
C LEU A 888 -38.96 3.51 -7.40
N TYR A 889 -39.35 3.85 -8.62
CA TYR A 889 -40.64 3.46 -9.21
C TYR A 889 -40.78 1.94 -9.30
N GLU A 890 -39.73 1.25 -9.76
CA GLU A 890 -39.69 -0.22 -9.81
C GLU A 890 -39.73 -0.85 -8.40
N HIS A 891 -39.05 -0.24 -7.42
CA HIS A 891 -39.06 -0.67 -6.02
C HIS A 891 -40.45 -0.53 -5.39
N ILE A 892 -41.10 0.65 -5.48
CA ILE A 892 -42.47 0.86 -4.99
C ILE A 892 -43.47 -0.09 -5.68
N LYS A 893 -43.28 -0.32 -6.99
CA LYS A 893 -44.09 -1.28 -7.75
C LYS A 893 -43.93 -2.69 -7.19
N ASN A 894 -42.70 -3.10 -6.89
CA ASN A 894 -42.43 -4.43 -6.35
C ASN A 894 -42.98 -4.54 -4.93
N ASP A 895 -42.69 -3.60 -4.04
CA ASP A 895 -43.12 -3.64 -2.63
C ASP A 895 -44.65 -3.80 -2.49
N LYS A 896 -45.43 -3.03 -3.26
CA LYS A 896 -46.90 -3.03 -3.13
C LYS A 896 -47.61 -4.15 -3.90
N TYR A 897 -47.04 -4.61 -5.01
CA TYR A 897 -47.75 -5.50 -5.94
C TYR A 897 -47.05 -6.83 -6.22
N LEU A 898 -45.81 -7.03 -5.77
CA LEU A 898 -45.12 -8.31 -5.93
C LEU A 898 -45.69 -9.32 -4.93
N VAL A 899 -46.45 -10.29 -5.44
CA VAL A 899 -47.03 -11.37 -4.61
C VAL A 899 -46.02 -12.50 -4.41
N GLY A 900 -45.09 -12.65 -5.36
CA GLY A 900 -44.01 -13.63 -5.29
C GLY A 900 -43.17 -13.60 -6.56
N GLN A 901 -42.17 -14.45 -6.62
CA GLN A 901 -41.35 -14.65 -7.81
C GLN A 901 -41.56 -16.06 -8.34
N ARG A 902 -41.57 -16.23 -9.65
CA ARG A 902 -41.66 -17.54 -10.32
C ARG A 902 -40.32 -17.92 -10.91
N LEU A 903 -39.87 -19.13 -10.66
CA LEU A 903 -38.69 -19.68 -11.30
C LEU A 903 -38.92 -19.81 -12.81
N VAL A 904 -37.96 -19.37 -13.62
CA VAL A 904 -38.03 -19.45 -15.08
C VAL A 904 -37.23 -20.66 -15.55
N ASN A 905 -37.78 -21.41 -16.51
CA ASN A 905 -37.05 -22.48 -17.15
C ASN A 905 -35.95 -21.90 -18.06
N TYR A 906 -34.82 -22.57 -18.11
CA TYR A 906 -33.74 -22.30 -19.04
C TYR A 906 -34.26 -22.49 -20.48
N GLU A 907 -34.45 -21.39 -21.19
CA GLU A 907 -34.69 -21.43 -22.63
C GLU A 907 -33.36 -21.53 -23.37
N ARG A 908 -33.11 -22.68 -24.00
CA ARG A 908 -32.01 -22.80 -24.97
C ARG A 908 -32.35 -21.86 -26.12
N LYS A 909 -31.68 -20.70 -26.17
CA LYS A 909 -31.83 -19.69 -27.23
C LYS A 909 -31.74 -20.37 -28.61
N ALA A 910 -32.87 -20.66 -29.22
CA ALA A 910 -32.94 -21.35 -30.50
C ALA A 910 -32.45 -20.39 -31.58
N ALA A 911 -31.18 -20.50 -31.93
CA ALA A 911 -30.66 -19.88 -33.14
C ALA A 911 -31.27 -20.61 -34.34
N ASN A 912 -32.16 -19.90 -35.07
CA ASN A 912 -32.66 -20.19 -36.42
C ASN A 912 -33.21 -21.59 -36.71
N ILE A 913 -34.53 -21.78 -36.56
CA ILE A 913 -35.31 -22.58 -37.51
C ILE A 913 -36.59 -21.80 -37.85
N SER A 914 -36.56 -21.12 -39.00
CA SER A 914 -37.75 -20.59 -39.66
C SER A 914 -38.46 -21.71 -40.43
N GLY A 915 -39.75 -21.91 -40.14
CA GLY A 915 -40.71 -22.53 -41.07
C GLY A 915 -41.52 -23.70 -40.55
N ALA A 916 -42.71 -23.44 -39.99
CA ALA A 916 -43.91 -24.28 -40.14
C ALA A 916 -45.17 -23.46 -39.79
N MET A 917 -46.27 -23.74 -40.49
CA MET A 917 -47.46 -22.92 -40.78
C MET A 917 -48.46 -22.69 -39.61
N PRO A 918 -49.42 -21.73 -39.74
CA PRO A 918 -50.44 -21.47 -38.72
C PRO A 918 -51.68 -22.36 -38.89
N GLU A 919 -52.16 -22.97 -37.80
CA GLU A 919 -53.47 -23.65 -37.72
C GLU A 919 -54.60 -22.65 -37.40
N TYR A 920 -55.74 -22.81 -38.09
CA TYR A 920 -57.01 -22.08 -37.92
C TYR A 920 -57.80 -22.59 -36.69
N PRO A 921 -58.79 -21.83 -36.17
CA PRO A 921 -59.54 -22.18 -34.96
C PRO A 921 -60.64 -23.21 -35.24
N PRO A 922 -61.16 -23.90 -34.22
CA PRO A 922 -62.19 -24.92 -34.40
C PRO A 922 -63.60 -24.32 -34.53
N GLN A 923 -64.37 -24.88 -35.47
CA GLN A 923 -65.84 -24.85 -35.46
C GLN A 923 -66.33 -26.04 -34.64
N ASP A 924 -66.94 -25.76 -33.48
CA ASP A 924 -68.28 -26.17 -33.03
C ASP A 924 -68.47 -25.83 -31.54
#